data_AF-A0A6N6KJU8-F1
#
_entry.id   AF-A0A6N6KJU8-F1
#
_cell.length_a   1.000
_cell.length_b   1.000
_cell.length_c   1.000
_cell.angle_alpha   90.00
_cell.angle_beta   90.00
_cell.angle_gamma   90.00
#
_symmetry.space_group_name_H-M   'P 1'
#
loop_
_entity.id
_entity.type
_entity.pdbx_description
1 polymer ?
#
loop_
_entity_poly.entity_id
_entity_poly.type
_entity_poly.pdbx_seq_one_letter_code
_entity_poly.pdbx_strand_id
1 'polypeptide(L)'
;VTSIDNQNQVGTCNFNVNVNPPPGGCCPASLQLSTNPTSPTCPGGNDGSIDLSVGAGTAPYNYSWSNGANTQDISGLMGGSFTVNVSDVNGCTDMLTVNLPDGVDNTAPSITCPANITATATSSSGATVTYTPPVGTDNCTPTTNQTGGLASGSTFPIGITTNQFTVTDQSGLFTSCSFTVTVSGVGPDIQCPGNITVNTDPGQCNAVVNFAATENTGIPPSSISYSHNPGSTFQVGTVTVTATATNTVGSDQCTFDITVEDNEAPNALCKNTTVQLNASGNGSITAADVNNGSNDACGIANLSVQPSTFGCGNVGNNTVTLTVTDINGQVSTCTATVNVQDNVAPNAVCQNTTVQLNANGSGSITAADVDGGSNDACGIGSLSVQPSSFGCGNIGNNTVTLTVTDNNNQVSTCTATVNVQDNSAPVPNVPSLPTVTAECGTDVSAPTATDNCAGQVTGTTNDQVSFNEQGTYTINWTYNDGNGNSSSQNQTVIIDDVTPPEITCPQNITSGTDAGFCGASVPFDVQVSDNCSFTYVCTIGGEEASDCYGNIVTLTLNLDDFPSETTWMLMDGNGIVLESGGPYFTPGATITETFTLADGDYMFMIKDAFGDGICCLFGEGSYTLTSNGEEIVSGGEFAEGEKTNFCVEAQSGGGGMPLTEIESGHFFPVGTTTVTCTVTDAGGNTDVCTFDVTVNDTEAPMIATPCPGTITRCGAQTVSWTPPTATDNCAVVSTVSNYNPGDFFTVGTHTVTYTFSDAAGLSVSCSFDVVINPLPEVEITQDDLPTWCQGIKVLTAEVLNPEVLTFPLTYNWSDGLGNASQVIAPANGTYFVTVTDALGCFTVESTTIDVDISTLLSAYTIISGEEFEMYLSDVIGGGVGIEDADEAEVALNSNIFTFFRADADNVQVDGSSFINNFIDADFNIPFPAFQSNPFNNFNNVNVAGNSTMTLSGTNYGNVYVGFGATLIIDNADIHLRSLTTAKDATIIFNQPTEMKIRRKMYIGETNTVNPDGHTIVIFVSDNASVGQGSNVIANIYAPEGLDVNDSGSSLTTYMTGMFISNDRISSDHNVVWNWNLNCSYLPDTQPPIIDYSEQIDVNTPESSITDKDDFNVYPNPTAGLLNIDVTSFLDESMEIEMFNALGEIVWRQKVDRLETTLITAKMTNLADGVYFLQVTSNGKRLSKQIILSR
;
A
#
# COMPACT_ATOMS: atom_id res chain seq x y z
N VAL A 1 28.72 59.22 -160.91
CA VAL A 1 28.93 59.83 -162.24
C VAL A 1 28.44 61.25 -162.13
N THR A 2 29.17 62.35 -162.34
CA THR A 2 30.48 62.63 -162.98
C THR A 2 30.98 61.65 -164.03
N SER A 3 30.84 62.06 -165.28
CA SER A 3 31.76 61.77 -166.38
C SER A 3 32.10 63.12 -167.02
N ILE A 4 33.37 63.33 -167.36
CA ILE A 4 33.82 64.46 -168.20
C ILE A 4 34.78 63.87 -169.25
N ASP A 5 34.67 64.38 -170.47
CA ASP A 5 35.40 63.95 -171.66
C ASP A 5 36.13 65.15 -172.32
N ASN A 6 35.94 65.42 -173.62
CA ASN A 6 36.26 66.69 -174.29
C ASN A 6 37.75 67.11 -174.38
N GLN A 7 38.72 66.21 -174.15
CA GLN A 7 40.11 66.36 -174.63
C GLN A 7 40.66 65.18 -175.49
N ASN A 8 39.76 64.46 -176.16
CA ASN A 8 39.94 64.11 -177.58
C ASN A 8 41.20 63.29 -178.00
N GLN A 9 41.41 62.06 -177.47
CA GLN A 9 42.10 60.87 -178.07
C GLN A 9 42.45 59.82 -176.99
N VAL A 10 42.41 58.47 -177.15
CA VAL A 10 41.84 57.50 -178.13
C VAL A 10 41.33 56.27 -177.33
N GLY A 11 40.24 55.61 -177.76
CA GLY A 11 39.93 54.21 -177.36
C GLY A 11 38.43 53.88 -177.27
N THR A 12 37.87 53.13 -178.21
CA THR A 12 36.40 53.01 -178.42
C THR A 12 35.90 51.61 -178.81
N CYS A 13 34.56 51.48 -178.81
CA CYS A 13 33.71 50.50 -179.52
C CYS A 13 33.41 49.14 -178.86
N ASN A 14 32.21 48.56 -178.97
CA ASN A 14 30.85 49.12 -179.22
C ASN A 14 29.76 48.05 -179.04
N PHE A 15 28.54 48.42 -178.60
CA PHE A 15 27.27 47.80 -179.04
C PHE A 15 26.11 48.81 -178.95
N ASN A 16 25.07 48.62 -179.76
CA ASN A 16 24.12 49.69 -180.17
C ASN A 16 22.65 49.22 -180.10
N VAL A 17 21.69 50.14 -179.87
CA VAL A 17 20.45 50.36 -180.67
C VAL A 17 19.54 51.45 -180.04
N ASN A 18 19.30 52.50 -180.84
CA ASN A 18 18.22 53.52 -180.89
C ASN A 18 16.84 53.18 -180.23
N VAL A 19 15.94 54.09 -179.79
CA VAL A 19 15.72 55.58 -179.72
C VAL A 19 14.58 55.87 -178.68
N ASN A 20 14.02 57.05 -178.33
CA ASN A 20 13.97 58.46 -178.81
C ASN A 20 13.58 59.44 -177.63
N PRO A 21 13.40 60.78 -177.80
CA PRO A 21 13.17 61.74 -176.69
C PRO A 21 11.66 62.09 -176.48
N PRO A 22 11.22 62.85 -175.42
CA PRO A 22 11.31 64.34 -175.38
C PRO A 22 11.51 64.89 -173.90
N PRO A 23 11.06 66.08 -173.38
CA PRO A 23 11.91 66.88 -172.45
C PRO A 23 11.30 67.41 -171.11
N GLY A 24 12.14 67.84 -170.14
CA GLY A 24 11.81 68.91 -169.16
C GLY A 24 12.33 68.81 -167.71
N GLY A 25 12.83 69.93 -167.16
CA GLY A 25 12.86 70.28 -165.71
C GLY A 25 13.97 69.68 -164.80
N CYS A 26 14.59 70.51 -163.94
CA CYS A 26 15.50 70.10 -162.85
C CYS A 26 15.54 71.15 -161.70
N CYS A 27 15.63 70.68 -160.44
CA CYS A 27 15.75 71.51 -159.22
C CYS A 27 17.25 71.75 -158.87
N PRO A 28 17.69 72.97 -158.47
CA PRO A 28 19.12 73.31 -158.39
C PRO A 28 19.83 73.05 -157.04
N ALA A 29 19.12 72.74 -155.95
CA ALA A 29 19.73 72.42 -154.65
C ALA A 29 18.82 71.49 -153.83
N SER A 30 19.42 70.53 -153.11
CA SER A 30 18.70 69.57 -152.25
C SER A 30 18.47 70.10 -150.84
N LEU A 31 17.33 69.76 -150.24
CA LEU A 31 17.03 69.93 -148.82
C LEU A 31 18.00 69.11 -147.93
N GLN A 32 18.10 69.49 -146.66
CA GLN A 32 18.80 68.77 -145.59
C GLN A 32 17.98 68.83 -144.30
N LEU A 33 17.78 67.69 -143.63
CA LEU A 33 16.96 67.59 -142.42
C LEU A 33 17.79 67.10 -141.21
N SER A 34 17.57 67.70 -140.04
CA SER A 34 18.14 67.24 -138.76
C SER A 34 17.18 67.50 -137.60
N THR A 35 17.27 66.72 -136.52
CA THR A 35 16.28 66.73 -135.43
C THR A 35 16.90 66.55 -134.06
N ASN A 36 16.26 67.12 -133.03
CA ASN A 36 16.64 66.96 -131.63
C ASN A 36 15.46 66.37 -130.81
N PRO A 37 15.39 65.03 -130.64
CA PRO A 37 14.33 64.37 -129.88
C PRO A 37 14.51 64.52 -128.35
N THR A 38 13.40 64.65 -127.62
CA THR A 38 13.32 64.65 -126.15
C THR A 38 12.27 63.65 -125.69
N SER A 39 12.68 62.58 -124.99
CA SER A 39 11.81 61.49 -124.53
C SER A 39 10.79 61.93 -123.47
N PRO A 40 9.68 61.18 -123.31
CA PRO A 40 8.74 61.34 -122.19
C PRO A 40 9.40 61.24 -120.80
N THR A 41 8.79 61.83 -119.78
CA THR A 41 9.31 61.76 -118.40
C THR A 41 9.12 60.38 -117.77
N CYS A 42 7.95 59.75 -117.99
CA CYS A 42 7.61 58.41 -117.47
C CYS A 42 7.47 57.40 -118.64
N PRO A 43 7.66 56.09 -118.41
CA PRO A 43 7.36 55.06 -119.41
C PRO A 43 5.90 55.12 -119.88
N GLY A 44 5.67 55.20 -121.19
CA GLY A 44 4.35 55.42 -121.78
C GLY A 44 3.77 56.84 -121.60
N GLY A 45 4.57 57.79 -121.09
CA GLY A 45 4.20 59.20 -120.98
C GLY A 45 4.01 59.87 -122.35
N ASN A 46 3.20 60.92 -122.40
CA ASN A 46 2.83 61.63 -123.63
C ASN A 46 3.35 63.08 -123.66
N ASP A 47 4.47 63.35 -123.00
CA ASP A 47 5.10 64.67 -122.85
C ASP A 47 6.35 64.86 -123.72
N GLY A 48 6.78 63.84 -124.47
CA GLY A 48 7.94 63.90 -125.37
C GLY A 48 7.77 64.82 -126.58
N SER A 49 8.87 65.15 -127.25
CA SER A 49 8.90 66.04 -128.42
C SER A 49 10.03 65.75 -129.41
N ILE A 50 9.89 66.25 -130.63
CA ILE A 50 10.93 66.27 -131.67
C ILE A 50 10.96 67.69 -132.28
N ASP A 51 12.07 68.38 -132.06
CA ASP A 51 12.47 69.61 -132.76
C ASP A 51 13.08 69.23 -134.13
N LEU A 52 12.70 69.95 -135.20
CA LEU A 52 13.13 69.71 -136.58
C LEU A 52 13.75 70.96 -137.19
N SER A 53 15.01 70.84 -137.63
CA SER A 53 15.72 71.86 -138.40
C SER A 53 15.79 71.50 -139.89
N VAL A 54 15.45 72.47 -140.76
CA VAL A 54 15.54 72.36 -142.22
C VAL A 54 16.65 73.28 -142.75
N GLY A 55 17.60 72.70 -143.50
CA GLY A 55 18.64 73.40 -144.22
C GLY A 55 18.46 73.31 -145.75
N ALA A 56 18.92 74.33 -146.46
CA ALA A 56 18.79 74.47 -147.92
C ALA A 56 17.32 74.41 -148.43
N GLY A 57 17.13 74.37 -149.75
CA GLY A 57 15.81 74.58 -150.39
C GLY A 57 15.35 76.04 -150.41
N THR A 58 14.13 76.29 -150.89
CA THR A 58 13.48 77.62 -150.92
C THR A 58 12.16 77.59 -150.16
N ALA A 59 12.08 78.41 -149.10
CA ALA A 59 10.87 78.60 -148.31
C ALA A 59 9.73 79.26 -149.12
N PRO A 60 8.45 79.03 -148.78
CA PRO A 60 7.95 78.24 -147.66
C PRO A 60 8.15 76.73 -147.84
N TYR A 61 8.37 76.04 -146.72
CA TYR A 61 8.37 74.57 -146.66
C TYR A 61 6.99 74.06 -146.22
N ASN A 62 6.61 72.87 -146.69
CA ASN A 62 5.49 72.11 -146.16
C ASN A 62 6.02 70.88 -145.43
N TYR A 63 5.43 70.56 -144.28
CA TYR A 63 5.77 69.40 -143.47
C TYR A 63 4.63 68.38 -143.49
N SER A 64 4.98 67.10 -143.46
CA SER A 64 4.03 65.99 -143.36
C SER A 64 4.63 64.89 -142.49
N TRP A 65 4.30 64.89 -141.21
CA TRP A 65 4.69 63.86 -140.24
C TRP A 65 3.80 62.61 -140.30
N SER A 66 4.36 61.45 -139.93
CA SER A 66 3.63 60.17 -139.88
C SER A 66 2.51 60.12 -138.83
N ASN A 67 2.51 61.03 -137.85
CA ASN A 67 1.41 61.24 -136.91
C ASN A 67 0.30 62.18 -137.45
N GLY A 68 0.44 62.67 -138.69
CA GLY A 68 -0.50 63.60 -139.33
C GLY A 68 -0.24 65.09 -139.09
N ALA A 69 0.78 65.46 -138.31
CA ALA A 69 1.13 66.86 -138.09
C ALA A 69 1.78 67.50 -139.34
N ASN A 70 1.54 68.80 -139.51
CA ASN A 70 2.06 69.62 -140.60
C ASN A 70 2.86 70.86 -140.13
N THR A 71 3.16 70.91 -138.83
CA THR A 71 4.13 71.83 -138.22
C THR A 71 5.56 71.35 -138.47
N GLN A 72 6.52 72.26 -138.29
CA GLN A 72 7.94 71.94 -138.29
C GLN A 72 8.24 70.97 -137.13
N ASP A 73 8.05 71.45 -135.90
CA ASP A 73 8.26 70.67 -134.67
C ASP A 73 6.98 69.95 -134.22
N ILE A 74 7.14 68.89 -133.44
CA ILE A 74 6.02 68.13 -132.84
C ILE A 74 6.29 67.81 -131.36
N SER A 75 5.25 67.90 -130.54
CA SER A 75 5.29 67.68 -129.09
C SER A 75 4.01 66.98 -128.61
N GLY A 76 4.04 66.44 -127.39
CA GLY A 76 2.93 65.63 -126.87
C GLY A 76 3.01 64.16 -127.30
N LEU A 77 4.25 63.66 -127.46
CA LEU A 77 4.56 62.36 -128.06
C LEU A 77 4.81 61.31 -126.99
N MET A 78 4.39 60.07 -127.27
CA MET A 78 4.91 58.86 -126.61
C MET A 78 6.14 58.35 -127.37
N GLY A 79 6.95 57.49 -126.73
CA GLY A 79 8.05 56.79 -127.40
C GLY A 79 7.57 56.05 -128.67
N GLY A 80 8.29 56.18 -129.78
CA GLY A 80 7.83 55.72 -131.09
C GLY A 80 8.68 56.17 -132.27
N SER A 81 8.27 55.79 -133.48
CA SER A 81 8.96 56.15 -134.73
C SER A 81 8.16 57.17 -135.52
N PHE A 82 8.78 58.32 -135.81
CA PHE A 82 8.15 59.48 -136.45
C PHE A 82 8.91 59.84 -137.73
N THR A 83 8.23 59.80 -138.87
CA THR A 83 8.81 60.16 -140.18
C THR A 83 8.24 61.48 -140.65
N VAL A 84 9.08 62.44 -141.02
CA VAL A 84 8.68 63.67 -141.70
C VAL A 84 9.07 63.61 -143.17
N ASN A 85 8.14 64.00 -144.05
CA ASN A 85 8.43 64.37 -145.42
C ASN A 85 8.33 65.90 -145.54
N VAL A 86 9.36 66.55 -146.08
CA VAL A 86 9.44 68.02 -146.22
C VAL A 86 9.54 68.37 -147.69
N SER A 87 8.77 69.37 -148.14
CA SER A 87 8.83 69.88 -149.52
C SER A 87 9.02 71.41 -149.58
N ASP A 88 9.80 71.87 -150.55
CA ASP A 88 10.04 73.29 -150.84
C ASP A 88 9.09 73.86 -151.91
N VAL A 89 9.07 75.17 -152.09
CA VAL A 89 8.17 75.85 -153.05
C VAL A 89 8.46 75.51 -154.52
N ASN A 90 9.64 74.94 -154.84
CA ASN A 90 10.00 74.46 -156.17
C ASN A 90 9.67 72.98 -156.39
N GLY A 91 9.13 72.29 -155.37
CA GLY A 91 8.82 70.86 -155.42
C GLY A 91 10.02 69.94 -155.15
N CYS A 92 11.14 70.46 -154.64
CA CYS A 92 12.21 69.62 -154.10
C CYS A 92 11.74 69.00 -152.76
N THR A 93 12.04 67.72 -152.51
CA THR A 93 11.56 66.96 -151.34
C THR A 93 12.66 66.16 -150.66
N ASP A 94 12.61 66.03 -149.34
CA ASP A 94 13.47 65.13 -148.53
C ASP A 94 12.69 64.52 -147.36
N MET A 95 13.16 63.40 -146.81
CA MET A 95 12.46 62.61 -145.79
C MET A 95 13.40 62.09 -144.70
N LEU A 96 13.02 62.30 -143.44
CA LEU A 96 13.78 61.87 -142.26
C LEU A 96 12.89 61.08 -141.29
N THR A 97 13.41 59.99 -140.73
CA THR A 97 12.77 59.20 -139.67
C THR A 97 13.55 59.33 -138.37
N VAL A 98 12.84 59.64 -137.29
CA VAL A 98 13.34 59.77 -135.92
C VAL A 98 12.73 58.67 -135.07
N ASN A 99 13.54 57.96 -134.29
CA ASN A 99 13.06 57.07 -133.24
C ASN A 99 13.19 57.80 -131.90
N LEU A 100 12.06 58.08 -131.26
CA LEU A 100 11.97 58.66 -129.94
C LEU A 100 11.97 57.51 -128.90
N PRO A 101 12.97 57.40 -128.01
CA PRO A 101 12.94 56.44 -126.93
C PRO A 101 11.77 56.72 -125.98
N ASP A 102 11.24 55.67 -125.36
CA ASP A 102 10.26 55.82 -124.27
C ASP A 102 10.93 56.38 -123.00
N GLY A 103 10.12 56.91 -122.07
CA GLY A 103 10.60 57.45 -120.81
C GLY A 103 11.20 56.38 -119.89
N VAL A 104 12.13 56.79 -119.02
CA VAL A 104 12.75 55.90 -118.01
C VAL A 104 12.86 56.65 -116.69
N ASP A 105 12.08 56.23 -115.72
CA ASP A 105 12.16 56.76 -114.35
C ASP A 105 13.19 55.99 -113.52
N ASN A 106 13.88 56.72 -112.65
CA ASN A 106 14.94 56.22 -111.78
C ASN A 106 14.84 56.80 -110.35
N THR A 107 13.79 57.56 -110.03
CA THR A 107 13.53 58.09 -108.69
C THR A 107 12.76 57.06 -107.89
N ALA A 108 13.21 56.70 -106.68
CA ALA A 108 12.43 55.83 -105.82
C ALA A 108 11.31 56.64 -105.11
N PRO A 109 10.09 56.08 -104.97
CA PRO A 109 8.95 56.78 -104.39
C PRO A 109 9.16 57.08 -102.90
N SER A 110 8.52 58.14 -102.38
CA SER A 110 8.62 58.54 -100.97
C SER A 110 7.37 58.17 -100.17
N ILE A 111 7.55 57.81 -98.90
CA ILE A 111 6.46 57.53 -97.93
C ILE A 111 6.91 57.86 -96.50
N THR A 112 5.99 58.39 -95.68
CA THR A 112 6.17 58.57 -94.23
C THR A 112 5.03 57.86 -93.49
N CYS A 113 5.36 56.98 -92.55
CA CYS A 113 4.37 56.27 -91.73
C CYS A 113 3.88 57.09 -90.53
N PRO A 114 2.71 56.74 -89.94
CA PRO A 114 2.31 57.21 -88.61
C PRO A 114 3.34 56.88 -87.52
N ALA A 115 3.23 57.57 -86.38
CA ALA A 115 3.94 57.18 -85.16
C ALA A 115 3.37 55.89 -84.54
N ASN A 116 4.13 55.24 -83.67
CA ASN A 116 3.66 54.09 -82.90
C ASN A 116 2.49 54.48 -81.98
N ILE A 117 1.54 53.55 -81.80
CA ILE A 117 0.30 53.77 -81.04
C ILE A 117 0.24 52.81 -79.86
N THR A 118 -0.20 53.30 -78.70
CA THR A 118 -0.51 52.47 -77.52
C THR A 118 -2.01 52.52 -77.22
N ALA A 119 -2.60 51.39 -76.82
CA ALA A 119 -3.99 51.29 -76.38
C ALA A 119 -4.13 50.29 -75.22
N THR A 120 -5.24 50.38 -74.49
CA THR A 120 -5.64 49.38 -73.48
C THR A 120 -6.74 48.50 -74.06
N ALA A 121 -6.66 47.20 -73.80
CA ALA A 121 -7.64 46.22 -74.25
C ALA A 121 -9.04 46.53 -73.69
N THR A 122 -10.04 46.55 -74.58
CA THR A 122 -11.46 46.76 -74.24
C THR A 122 -12.25 45.45 -74.21
N SER A 123 -11.65 44.35 -74.67
CA SER A 123 -12.14 42.99 -74.52
C SER A 123 -10.98 41.99 -74.60
N SER A 124 -11.23 40.70 -74.39
CA SER A 124 -10.26 39.63 -74.61
C SER A 124 -9.74 39.54 -76.05
N SER A 125 -10.41 40.16 -77.02
CA SER A 125 -9.94 40.30 -78.40
C SER A 125 -8.96 41.47 -78.61
N GLY A 126 -8.72 42.29 -77.58
CA GLY A 126 -7.82 43.45 -77.61
C GLY A 126 -8.56 44.79 -77.71
N ALA A 127 -8.08 45.70 -78.58
CA ALA A 127 -8.57 47.08 -78.68
C ALA A 127 -8.76 47.52 -80.13
N THR A 128 -9.84 48.24 -80.43
CA THR A 128 -10.04 48.85 -81.76
C THR A 128 -9.16 50.09 -81.92
N VAL A 129 -8.23 50.07 -82.89
CA VAL A 129 -7.29 51.18 -83.10
C VAL A 129 -7.45 51.77 -84.50
N THR A 130 -7.58 53.09 -84.57
CA THR A 130 -7.67 53.86 -85.82
C THR A 130 -6.39 54.67 -86.04
N TYR A 131 -5.95 54.70 -87.29
CA TYR A 131 -4.82 55.49 -87.78
C TYR A 131 -5.10 55.99 -89.20
N THR A 132 -4.42 57.03 -89.65
CA THR A 132 -4.53 57.47 -91.06
C THR A 132 -3.57 56.64 -91.92
N PRO A 133 -4.03 55.95 -92.97
CA PRO A 133 -3.12 55.25 -93.89
C PRO A 133 -2.12 56.24 -94.50
N PRO A 134 -0.82 55.90 -94.56
CA PRO A 134 0.17 56.74 -95.21
C PRO A 134 -0.07 56.81 -96.72
N VAL A 135 0.31 57.93 -97.34
CA VAL A 135 0.17 58.17 -98.78
C VAL A 135 1.56 58.30 -99.40
N GLY A 136 1.84 57.51 -100.42
CA GLY A 136 3.07 57.62 -101.22
C GLY A 136 3.04 58.79 -102.21
N THR A 137 4.20 59.39 -102.46
CA THR A 137 4.39 60.46 -103.45
C THR A 137 5.61 60.20 -104.31
N ASP A 138 5.51 60.47 -105.61
CA ASP A 138 6.53 60.20 -106.62
C ASP A 138 6.42 61.19 -107.81
N ASN A 139 7.39 61.18 -108.74
CA ASN A 139 7.30 61.94 -110.00
C ASN A 139 6.49 61.23 -111.10
N CYS A 140 6.41 59.90 -111.10
CA CYS A 140 5.39 59.16 -111.84
C CYS A 140 4.22 58.83 -110.89
N THR A 141 3.27 57.98 -111.28
CA THR A 141 2.09 57.66 -110.42
C THR A 141 2.37 56.44 -109.55
N PRO A 142 2.46 56.57 -108.20
CA PRO A 142 2.80 55.45 -107.33
C PRO A 142 1.55 54.73 -106.79
N THR A 143 1.70 53.44 -106.49
CA THR A 143 0.68 52.65 -105.77
C THR A 143 1.13 52.38 -104.34
N THR A 144 0.31 52.72 -103.35
CA THR A 144 0.57 52.45 -101.92
C THR A 144 -0.25 51.24 -101.46
N ASN A 145 0.41 50.23 -100.89
CA ASN A 145 -0.22 49.01 -100.38
C ASN A 145 0.15 48.77 -98.91
N GLN A 146 -0.80 48.29 -98.10
CA GLN A 146 -0.48 47.71 -96.79
C GLN A 146 0.07 46.29 -97.01
N THR A 147 1.30 46.06 -96.57
CA THR A 147 2.06 44.81 -96.76
C THR A 147 2.23 44.01 -95.47
N GLY A 148 1.84 44.57 -94.31
CA GLY A 148 1.80 43.85 -93.04
C GLY A 148 0.91 44.51 -91.99
N GLY A 149 0.52 43.73 -90.97
CA GLY A 149 -0.34 44.15 -89.86
C GLY A 149 -1.83 44.10 -90.16
N LEU A 150 -2.62 44.97 -89.52
CA LEU A 150 -4.08 45.03 -89.61
C LEU A 150 -4.53 46.41 -90.10
N ALA A 151 -5.66 46.48 -90.79
CA ALA A 151 -6.17 47.74 -91.34
C ALA A 151 -6.66 48.70 -90.24
N SER A 152 -6.65 50.00 -90.51
CA SER A 152 -7.19 51.02 -89.61
C SER A 152 -8.67 50.76 -89.25
N GLY A 153 -9.00 50.82 -87.96
CA GLY A 153 -10.33 50.47 -87.45
C GLY A 153 -10.53 48.98 -87.15
N SER A 154 -9.52 48.13 -87.35
CA SER A 154 -9.53 46.75 -86.87
C SER A 154 -9.38 46.69 -85.34
N THR A 155 -9.85 45.59 -84.74
CA THR A 155 -9.44 45.20 -83.39
C THR A 155 -8.03 44.62 -83.43
N PHE A 156 -7.10 45.29 -82.77
CA PHE A 156 -5.72 44.82 -82.60
C PHE A 156 -5.63 43.92 -81.36
N PRO A 157 -5.01 42.73 -81.47
CA PRO A 157 -4.89 41.80 -80.35
C PRO A 157 -3.94 42.34 -79.27
N ILE A 158 -4.09 41.83 -78.04
CA ILE A 158 -3.20 42.12 -76.91
C ILE A 158 -1.76 41.71 -77.26
N GLY A 159 -0.80 42.59 -77.02
CA GLY A 159 0.59 42.46 -77.47
C GLY A 159 0.99 43.56 -78.46
N ILE A 160 1.97 43.28 -79.33
CA ILE A 160 2.50 44.23 -80.32
C ILE A 160 2.19 43.75 -81.73
N THR A 161 1.52 44.59 -82.52
CA THR A 161 1.29 44.37 -83.96
C THR A 161 2.10 45.39 -84.77
N THR A 162 2.91 44.92 -85.72
CA THR A 162 3.67 45.80 -86.63
C THR A 162 2.90 45.98 -87.94
N ASN A 163 2.46 47.21 -88.21
CA ASN A 163 1.89 47.57 -89.51
C ASN A 163 3.04 47.95 -90.47
N GLN A 164 2.95 47.48 -91.73
CA GLN A 164 3.93 47.77 -92.77
C GLN A 164 3.22 48.22 -94.04
N PHE A 165 3.79 49.23 -94.69
CA PHE A 165 3.31 49.79 -95.96
C PHE A 165 4.45 49.83 -96.95
N THR A 166 4.16 49.49 -98.20
CA THR A 166 5.09 49.59 -99.34
C THR A 166 4.45 50.44 -100.43
N VAL A 167 5.22 51.40 -100.93
CA VAL A 167 4.89 52.19 -102.12
C VAL A 167 5.75 51.69 -103.26
N THR A 168 5.14 51.47 -104.42
CA THR A 168 5.83 51.04 -105.64
C THR A 168 5.40 51.94 -106.79
N ASP A 169 6.36 52.44 -107.56
CA ASP A 169 6.10 53.22 -108.78
C ASP A 169 5.76 52.32 -109.98
N GLN A 170 5.57 52.91 -111.16
CA GLN A 170 5.24 52.19 -112.40
C GLN A 170 6.46 51.49 -113.06
N SER A 171 7.68 51.87 -112.68
CA SER A 171 8.95 51.26 -113.13
C SER A 171 9.40 50.09 -112.24
N GLY A 172 8.80 49.96 -111.05
CA GLY A 172 9.03 48.88 -110.09
C GLY A 172 10.02 49.20 -108.97
N LEU A 173 10.46 50.45 -108.79
CA LEU A 173 11.20 50.82 -107.57
C LEU A 173 10.20 50.96 -106.41
N PHE A 174 10.69 50.78 -105.19
CA PHE A 174 9.82 50.77 -104.02
C PHE A 174 10.51 51.28 -102.75
N THR A 175 9.71 51.87 -101.89
CA THR A 175 10.09 52.28 -100.53
C THR A 175 9.04 51.79 -99.56
N SER A 176 9.46 51.33 -98.38
CA SER A 176 8.56 50.86 -97.33
C SER A 176 8.77 51.61 -96.01
N CYS A 177 7.73 51.63 -95.19
CA CYS A 177 7.79 52.11 -93.82
C CYS A 177 6.94 51.23 -92.90
N SER A 178 7.15 51.34 -91.59
CA SER A 178 6.41 50.59 -90.59
C SER A 178 6.21 51.39 -89.29
N PHE A 179 5.20 50.98 -88.51
CA PHE A 179 4.95 51.47 -87.16
C PHE A 179 4.28 50.36 -86.33
N THR A 180 4.35 50.43 -85.01
CA THR A 180 3.73 49.45 -84.11
C THR A 180 2.44 49.96 -83.48
N VAL A 181 1.52 49.03 -83.21
CA VAL A 181 0.38 49.20 -82.33
C VAL A 181 0.57 48.24 -81.16
N THR A 182 0.67 48.78 -79.95
CA THR A 182 0.82 48.00 -78.71
C THR A 182 -0.48 48.07 -77.92
N VAL A 183 -1.12 46.92 -77.69
CA VAL A 183 -2.33 46.80 -76.88
C VAL A 183 -1.99 46.11 -75.56
N SER A 184 -2.06 46.85 -74.46
CA SER A 184 -1.87 46.31 -73.11
C SER A 184 -3.17 45.70 -72.58
N GLY A 185 -3.07 44.57 -71.87
CA GLY A 185 -4.20 44.02 -71.10
C GLY A 185 -4.46 44.81 -69.81
N VAL A 186 -5.45 44.36 -69.05
CA VAL A 186 -5.84 44.91 -67.74
C VAL A 186 -5.73 43.81 -66.68
N GLY A 187 -5.16 44.14 -65.52
CA GLY A 187 -5.04 43.22 -64.40
C GLY A 187 -6.38 42.94 -63.71
N PRO A 188 -6.44 41.88 -62.88
CA PRO A 188 -7.57 41.66 -61.98
C PRO A 188 -7.75 42.79 -60.96
N ASP A 189 -9.00 42.97 -60.55
CA ASP A 189 -9.47 43.71 -59.37
C ASP A 189 -10.46 42.75 -58.70
N ILE A 190 -10.04 42.09 -57.62
CA ILE A 190 -10.82 41.05 -56.95
C ILE A 190 -11.55 41.57 -55.72
N GLN A 191 -12.87 41.39 -55.71
CA GLN A 191 -13.77 41.83 -54.66
C GLN A 191 -14.36 40.61 -53.94
N CYS A 192 -13.93 40.41 -52.70
CA CYS A 192 -14.40 39.33 -51.82
C CYS A 192 -15.81 39.63 -51.26
N PRO A 193 -16.54 38.59 -50.80
CA PRO A 193 -17.69 38.81 -49.93
C PRO A 193 -17.24 39.44 -48.59
N GLY A 194 -18.19 39.97 -47.82
CA GLY A 194 -17.94 40.28 -46.41
C GLY A 194 -17.79 39.02 -45.57
N ASN A 195 -17.31 39.17 -44.34
CA ASN A 195 -17.18 38.05 -43.39
C ASN A 195 -18.54 37.35 -43.17
N ILE A 196 -18.49 36.03 -43.02
CA ILE A 196 -19.66 35.15 -42.96
C ILE A 196 -19.70 34.50 -41.58
N THR A 197 -20.78 34.69 -40.83
CA THR A 197 -21.07 33.91 -39.61
C THR A 197 -22.22 32.95 -39.89
N VAL A 198 -22.05 31.68 -39.51
CA VAL A 198 -23.09 30.64 -39.55
C VAL A 198 -23.07 29.81 -38.27
N ASN A 199 -24.18 29.13 -37.99
CA ASN A 199 -24.18 28.06 -36.98
C ASN A 199 -23.62 26.76 -37.58
N THR A 200 -23.25 25.83 -36.69
CA THR A 200 -23.16 24.39 -36.93
C THR A 200 -24.34 23.85 -37.76
N ASP A 201 -24.07 22.91 -38.68
CA ASP A 201 -25.13 22.13 -39.33
C ASP A 201 -25.72 21.12 -38.31
N PRO A 202 -27.05 20.94 -38.22
CA PRO A 202 -27.68 20.23 -37.09
C PRO A 202 -27.10 18.84 -36.80
N GLY A 203 -26.66 18.64 -35.55
CA GLY A 203 -25.98 17.41 -35.13
C GLY A 203 -24.56 17.21 -35.66
N GLN A 204 -23.86 18.26 -36.12
CA GLN A 204 -22.45 18.20 -36.55
C GLN A 204 -21.64 19.43 -36.10
N CYS A 205 -20.41 19.24 -35.60
CA CYS A 205 -19.51 20.35 -35.20
C CYS A 205 -18.88 21.14 -36.38
N ASN A 206 -19.56 21.20 -37.51
CA ASN A 206 -19.08 21.90 -38.70
C ASN A 206 -20.25 22.42 -39.53
N ALA A 207 -19.97 23.37 -40.43
CA ALA A 207 -20.94 23.93 -41.35
C ALA A 207 -20.41 23.93 -42.79
N VAL A 208 -21.27 23.59 -43.76
CA VAL A 208 -20.95 23.68 -45.21
C VAL A 208 -21.16 25.11 -45.70
N VAL A 209 -20.07 25.88 -45.87
CA VAL A 209 -20.17 27.30 -46.22
C VAL A 209 -19.87 27.53 -47.70
N ASN A 210 -20.82 28.15 -48.41
CA ASN A 210 -20.71 28.47 -49.83
C ASN A 210 -20.57 29.99 -50.05
N PHE A 211 -19.60 30.38 -50.87
CA PHE A 211 -19.17 31.77 -51.06
C PHE A 211 -18.60 31.98 -52.47
N ALA A 212 -18.53 33.24 -52.92
CA ALA A 212 -17.89 33.58 -54.19
C ALA A 212 -17.26 34.97 -54.12
N ALA A 213 -15.99 35.07 -54.54
CA ALA A 213 -15.38 36.35 -54.89
C ALA A 213 -15.75 36.74 -56.34
N THR A 214 -15.67 38.02 -56.65
CA THR A 214 -16.00 38.59 -57.96
C THR A 214 -14.83 39.37 -58.54
N GLU A 215 -14.80 39.51 -59.87
CA GLU A 215 -13.72 40.16 -60.62
C GLU A 215 -14.36 41.02 -61.72
N ASN A 216 -13.91 42.27 -61.87
CA ASN A 216 -14.62 43.30 -62.67
C ASN A 216 -13.82 43.87 -63.86
N THR A 217 -12.55 43.52 -64.03
CA THR A 217 -11.59 44.28 -64.87
C THR A 217 -10.60 43.44 -65.68
N GLY A 218 -10.50 42.13 -65.42
CA GLY A 218 -9.48 41.25 -65.97
C GLY A 218 -9.61 41.08 -67.48
N ILE A 219 -8.64 41.61 -68.22
CA ILE A 219 -8.56 41.48 -69.68
C ILE A 219 -7.16 41.02 -70.08
N PRO A 220 -6.94 39.72 -70.39
CA PRO A 220 -7.94 38.65 -70.51
C PRO A 220 -8.54 38.21 -69.16
N PRO A 221 -9.67 37.48 -69.16
CA PRO A 221 -10.37 37.05 -67.94
C PRO A 221 -9.47 36.27 -66.98
N SER A 222 -9.68 36.48 -65.68
CA SER A 222 -8.86 35.86 -64.64
C SER A 222 -9.37 34.48 -64.24
N SER A 223 -8.45 33.58 -63.86
CA SER A 223 -8.79 32.40 -63.07
C SER A 223 -8.82 32.78 -61.59
N ILE A 224 -9.94 32.53 -60.91
CA ILE A 224 -10.05 32.68 -59.45
C ILE A 224 -9.75 31.34 -58.79
N SER A 225 -8.85 31.33 -57.80
CA SER A 225 -8.64 30.23 -56.85
C SER A 225 -8.88 30.71 -55.42
N TYR A 226 -9.06 29.77 -54.50
CA TYR A 226 -9.33 30.05 -53.08
C TYR A 226 -8.42 29.18 -52.19
N SER A 227 -8.14 29.62 -50.95
CA SER A 227 -7.46 28.77 -49.96
C SER A 227 -8.36 27.64 -49.44
N HIS A 228 -9.67 27.86 -49.43
CA HIS A 228 -10.70 26.85 -49.17
C HIS A 228 -11.75 26.95 -50.27
N ASN A 229 -12.26 25.83 -50.79
CA ASN A 229 -13.19 25.87 -51.93
C ASN A 229 -14.61 26.29 -51.48
N PRO A 230 -15.39 26.98 -52.32
CA PRO A 230 -16.81 27.18 -52.07
C PRO A 230 -17.53 25.85 -51.84
N GLY A 231 -18.23 25.72 -50.72
CA GLY A 231 -18.85 24.46 -50.30
C GLY A 231 -17.93 23.51 -49.52
N SER A 232 -16.75 23.97 -49.09
CA SER A 232 -15.98 23.29 -48.03
C SER A 232 -16.74 23.29 -46.71
N THR A 233 -16.48 22.26 -45.89
CA THR A 233 -16.87 22.23 -44.48
C THR A 233 -15.87 23.02 -43.63
N PHE A 234 -16.39 23.77 -42.66
CA PHE A 234 -15.61 24.54 -41.70
C PHE A 234 -15.99 24.09 -40.29
N GLN A 235 -15.01 23.72 -39.47
CA GLN A 235 -15.24 23.39 -38.05
C GLN A 235 -15.56 24.67 -37.26
N VAL A 236 -16.12 24.52 -36.05
CA VAL A 236 -16.35 25.63 -35.11
C VAL A 236 -15.08 26.46 -34.88
N GLY A 237 -15.23 27.78 -34.84
CA GLY A 237 -14.14 28.76 -34.81
C GLY A 237 -14.12 29.66 -36.05
N THR A 238 -13.02 30.40 -36.24
CA THR A 238 -12.86 31.36 -37.35
C THR A 238 -11.72 30.97 -38.28
N VAL A 239 -12.01 30.91 -39.58
CA VAL A 239 -11.07 30.58 -40.66
C VAL A 239 -11.06 31.69 -41.72
N THR A 240 -9.89 32.31 -41.94
CA THR A 240 -9.70 33.29 -43.01
C THR A 240 -9.57 32.59 -44.37
N VAL A 241 -10.45 32.91 -45.31
CA VAL A 241 -10.38 32.47 -46.71
C VAL A 241 -9.72 33.55 -47.55
N THR A 242 -8.70 33.16 -48.32
CA THR A 242 -8.04 34.02 -49.32
C THR A 242 -8.54 33.66 -50.70
N ALA A 243 -9.05 34.63 -51.46
CA ALA A 243 -9.35 34.48 -52.88
C ALA A 243 -8.26 35.15 -53.71
N THR A 244 -7.84 34.51 -54.81
CA THR A 244 -6.77 34.97 -55.70
C THR A 244 -7.26 34.97 -57.14
N ALA A 245 -7.29 36.13 -57.78
CA ALA A 245 -7.56 36.26 -59.22
C ALA A 245 -6.22 36.40 -59.95
N THR A 246 -5.99 35.61 -61.01
CA THR A 246 -4.76 35.71 -61.81
C THR A 246 -5.07 35.65 -63.30
N ASN A 247 -4.42 36.53 -64.08
CA ASN A 247 -4.42 36.49 -65.55
C ASN A 247 -2.99 36.67 -66.09
N THR A 248 -2.83 36.84 -67.40
CA THR A 248 -1.51 37.02 -68.04
C THR A 248 -0.91 38.42 -67.88
N VAL A 249 -1.60 39.33 -67.17
CA VAL A 249 -1.18 40.72 -66.90
C VAL A 249 -0.76 40.91 -65.45
N GLY A 250 -1.41 40.20 -64.52
CA GLY A 250 -1.09 40.27 -63.09
C GLY A 250 -1.91 39.29 -62.23
N SER A 251 -1.76 39.43 -60.92
CA SER A 251 -2.48 38.69 -59.90
C SER A 251 -2.91 39.66 -58.80
N ASP A 252 -4.09 39.43 -58.22
CA ASP A 252 -4.67 40.24 -57.15
C ASP A 252 -5.36 39.32 -56.11
N GLN A 253 -5.43 39.78 -54.86
CA GLN A 253 -5.86 38.96 -53.71
C GLN A 253 -6.72 39.74 -52.72
N CYS A 254 -7.76 39.07 -52.21
CA CYS A 254 -8.59 39.56 -51.11
C CYS A 254 -8.84 38.46 -50.08
N THR A 255 -9.18 38.85 -48.86
CA THR A 255 -9.45 37.95 -47.73
C THR A 255 -10.76 38.30 -47.04
N PHE A 256 -11.46 37.28 -46.54
CA PHE A 256 -12.63 37.40 -45.67
C PHE A 256 -12.63 36.24 -44.67
N ASP A 257 -13.25 36.43 -43.52
CA ASP A 257 -13.34 35.39 -42.49
C ASP A 257 -14.67 34.64 -42.53
N ILE A 258 -14.61 33.34 -42.30
CA ILE A 258 -15.76 32.48 -42.04
C ILE A 258 -15.70 32.10 -40.55
N THR A 259 -16.74 32.44 -39.79
CA THR A 259 -16.91 32.01 -38.40
C THR A 259 -18.06 31.02 -38.32
N VAL A 260 -17.78 29.83 -37.80
CA VAL A 260 -18.79 28.84 -37.44
C VAL A 260 -18.95 28.87 -35.93
N GLU A 261 -20.13 29.26 -35.47
CA GLU A 261 -20.51 29.28 -34.06
C GLU A 261 -21.29 28.01 -33.74
N ASP A 262 -21.09 27.42 -32.56
CA ASP A 262 -22.10 26.48 -32.05
C ASP A 262 -23.14 27.24 -31.23
N ASN A 263 -24.40 26.87 -31.48
CA ASN A 263 -25.61 27.41 -30.88
C ASN A 263 -26.70 26.31 -30.74
N GLU A 264 -26.35 25.02 -30.88
CA GLU A 264 -27.18 23.88 -30.50
C GLU A 264 -26.80 23.47 -29.07
N ALA A 265 -27.71 23.62 -28.10
CA ALA A 265 -27.38 23.34 -26.70
C ALA A 265 -27.31 21.82 -26.41
N PRO A 266 -26.40 21.36 -25.53
CA PRO A 266 -26.12 19.94 -25.33
C PRO A 266 -27.34 19.15 -24.84
N ASN A 267 -27.40 17.85 -25.11
CA ASN A 267 -28.49 16.96 -24.72
C ASN A 267 -28.20 16.27 -23.38
N ALA A 268 -28.71 16.84 -22.27
CA ALA A 268 -28.59 16.27 -20.93
C ALA A 268 -29.48 15.03 -20.74
N LEU A 269 -28.86 13.86 -20.59
CA LEU A 269 -29.51 12.58 -20.34
C LEU A 269 -29.16 12.06 -18.94
N CYS A 270 -30.19 11.82 -18.13
CA CYS A 270 -30.06 11.39 -16.74
C CYS A 270 -30.39 9.90 -16.55
N LYS A 271 -29.72 9.27 -15.57
CA LYS A 271 -30.09 7.98 -14.97
C LYS A 271 -30.29 8.17 -13.47
N ASN A 272 -31.18 7.38 -12.88
CA ASN A 272 -31.29 7.29 -11.42
C ASN A 272 -30.14 6.44 -10.86
N THR A 273 -29.75 6.68 -9.62
CA THR A 273 -28.71 5.90 -8.94
C THR A 273 -29.06 5.65 -7.47
N THR A 274 -28.28 4.81 -6.79
CA THR A 274 -28.37 4.53 -5.36
C THR A 274 -27.01 4.83 -4.74
N VAL A 275 -26.97 5.49 -3.58
CA VAL A 275 -25.74 5.78 -2.84
C VAL A 275 -25.90 5.28 -1.41
N GLN A 276 -24.87 4.62 -0.90
CA GLN A 276 -24.81 4.20 0.51
C GLN A 276 -24.16 5.32 1.34
N LEU A 277 -24.67 5.57 2.54
CA LEU A 277 -23.93 6.34 3.55
C LEU A 277 -22.82 5.47 4.15
N ASN A 278 -21.67 6.09 4.41
CA ASN A 278 -20.55 5.43 5.09
C ASN A 278 -20.77 5.38 6.62
N ALA A 279 -19.85 4.72 7.35
CA ALA A 279 -19.87 4.64 8.81
C ALA A 279 -19.68 6.00 9.56
N SER A 280 -19.66 7.12 8.85
CA SER A 280 -19.75 8.48 9.40
C SER A 280 -21.01 9.21 8.93
N GLY A 281 -21.99 8.51 8.36
CA GLY A 281 -23.30 9.04 7.97
C GLY A 281 -23.27 9.92 6.72
N ASN A 282 -22.22 9.81 5.89
CA ASN A 282 -22.01 10.63 4.70
C ASN A 282 -21.93 9.77 3.44
N GLY A 283 -22.52 10.23 2.35
CA GLY A 283 -22.41 9.63 1.02
C GLY A 283 -22.29 10.72 -0.05
N SER A 284 -21.71 10.39 -1.21
CA SER A 284 -21.52 11.33 -2.30
C SER A 284 -21.75 10.68 -3.66
N ILE A 285 -22.05 11.51 -4.66
CA ILE A 285 -22.12 11.12 -6.06
C ILE A 285 -21.29 12.09 -6.91
N THR A 286 -20.74 11.57 -7.99
CA THR A 286 -20.15 12.32 -9.09
C THR A 286 -21.23 12.64 -10.13
N ALA A 287 -20.89 13.51 -11.09
CA ALA A 287 -21.78 13.74 -12.24
C ALA A 287 -21.91 12.50 -13.16
N ALA A 288 -20.97 11.55 -13.11
CA ALA A 288 -21.01 10.32 -13.92
C ALA A 288 -22.07 9.32 -13.41
N ASP A 289 -22.32 9.31 -12.10
CA ASP A 289 -23.26 8.37 -11.45
C ASP A 289 -24.73 8.65 -11.83
N VAL A 290 -25.02 9.88 -12.27
CA VAL A 290 -26.34 10.28 -12.79
C VAL A 290 -26.35 10.57 -14.30
N ASN A 291 -25.20 10.51 -14.98
CA ASN A 291 -25.12 10.70 -16.43
C ASN A 291 -25.50 9.41 -17.19
N ASN A 292 -26.38 9.55 -18.18
CA ASN A 292 -26.90 8.49 -19.04
C ASN A 292 -26.51 8.73 -20.51
N GLY A 293 -25.22 9.00 -20.74
CA GLY A 293 -24.70 9.29 -22.08
C GLY A 293 -25.12 10.66 -22.62
N SER A 294 -25.18 11.69 -21.76
CA SER A 294 -25.35 13.09 -22.19
C SER A 294 -24.37 13.42 -23.31
N ASN A 295 -24.87 14.01 -24.39
CA ASN A 295 -24.16 14.11 -25.66
C ASN A 295 -24.35 15.49 -26.31
N ASP A 296 -23.43 15.80 -27.21
CA ASP A 296 -23.40 17.04 -27.97
C ASP A 296 -22.64 16.80 -29.29
N ALA A 297 -22.87 17.64 -30.30
CA ALA A 297 -22.23 17.51 -31.61
C ALA A 297 -20.77 18.00 -31.63
N CYS A 298 -20.45 19.04 -30.86
CA CYS A 298 -19.10 19.58 -30.66
C CYS A 298 -18.40 19.04 -29.41
N GLY A 299 -19.17 18.62 -28.42
CA GLY A 299 -18.70 17.86 -27.25
C GLY A 299 -18.87 18.59 -25.93
N ILE A 300 -18.92 17.78 -24.87
CA ILE A 300 -19.13 18.24 -23.50
C ILE A 300 -17.79 18.67 -22.89
N ALA A 301 -17.71 19.92 -22.41
CA ALA A 301 -16.55 20.39 -21.64
C ALA A 301 -16.72 20.24 -20.13
N ASN A 302 -17.96 20.18 -19.61
CA ASN A 302 -18.19 19.97 -18.18
C ASN A 302 -19.48 19.21 -17.87
N LEU A 303 -19.43 18.41 -16.81
CA LEU A 303 -20.56 17.73 -16.17
C LEU A 303 -20.53 18.03 -14.67
N SER A 304 -21.62 18.56 -14.12
CA SER A 304 -21.73 18.88 -12.69
C SER A 304 -23.10 18.48 -12.14
N VAL A 305 -23.14 17.97 -10.90
CA VAL A 305 -24.39 17.55 -10.25
C VAL A 305 -24.58 18.28 -8.93
N GLN A 306 -25.80 18.71 -8.63
CA GLN A 306 -26.14 19.32 -7.34
C GLN A 306 -27.52 18.88 -6.83
N PRO A 307 -27.66 18.55 -5.51
CA PRO A 307 -26.57 18.27 -4.57
C PRO A 307 -25.75 17.02 -4.96
N SER A 308 -24.47 17.01 -4.60
CA SER A 308 -23.53 15.89 -4.82
C SER A 308 -23.16 15.14 -3.54
N THR A 309 -23.63 15.62 -2.38
CA THR A 309 -23.32 15.08 -1.05
C THR A 309 -24.59 14.92 -0.23
N PHE A 310 -24.70 13.83 0.51
CA PHE A 310 -25.86 13.43 1.29
C PHE A 310 -25.43 13.04 2.70
N GLY A 311 -26.26 13.34 3.69
CA GLY A 311 -26.12 12.82 5.05
C GLY A 311 -27.35 12.04 5.49
N CYS A 312 -27.40 11.62 6.75
CA CYS A 312 -28.55 10.89 7.31
C CYS A 312 -29.91 11.60 7.16
N GLY A 313 -29.92 12.94 7.13
CA GLY A 313 -31.11 13.73 6.82
C GLY A 313 -31.64 13.61 5.38
N ASN A 314 -30.94 12.84 4.52
CA ASN A 314 -31.30 12.56 3.14
C ASN A 314 -31.75 11.12 2.90
N VAL A 315 -31.81 10.22 3.89
CA VAL A 315 -32.19 8.80 3.64
C VAL A 315 -33.52 8.70 2.86
N GLY A 316 -33.51 7.92 1.78
CA GLY A 316 -34.57 7.79 0.79
C GLY A 316 -34.31 8.53 -0.53
N ASN A 317 -35.38 8.76 -1.30
CA ASN A 317 -35.30 9.34 -2.64
C ASN A 317 -35.08 10.87 -2.63
N ASN A 318 -33.93 11.32 -3.11
CA ASN A 318 -33.59 12.72 -3.34
C ASN A 318 -33.66 13.04 -4.83
N THR A 319 -33.95 14.29 -5.20
CA THR A 319 -33.83 14.77 -6.58
C THR A 319 -32.57 15.61 -6.72
N VAL A 320 -31.73 15.27 -7.70
CA VAL A 320 -30.54 16.06 -8.06
C VAL A 320 -30.68 16.59 -9.49
N THR A 321 -29.99 17.68 -9.78
CA THR A 321 -29.90 18.23 -11.14
C THR A 321 -28.49 17.99 -11.68
N LEU A 322 -28.40 17.24 -12.78
CA LEU A 322 -27.21 17.18 -13.63
C LEU A 322 -27.25 18.40 -14.55
N THR A 323 -26.20 19.21 -14.51
CA THR A 323 -25.96 20.33 -15.43
C THR A 323 -24.81 19.96 -16.36
N VAL A 324 -25.10 20.02 -17.66
CA VAL A 324 -24.21 19.69 -18.76
C VAL A 324 -23.79 20.99 -19.45
N THR A 325 -22.51 21.14 -19.77
CA THR A 325 -21.97 22.32 -20.47
C THR A 325 -21.12 21.86 -21.65
N ASP A 326 -21.43 22.36 -22.84
CA ASP A 326 -20.62 22.11 -24.04
C ASP A 326 -19.29 22.90 -24.03
N ILE A 327 -18.46 22.68 -25.05
CA ILE A 327 -17.20 23.40 -25.24
C ILE A 327 -17.35 24.87 -25.65
N ASN A 328 -18.57 25.30 -25.99
CA ASN A 328 -18.90 26.68 -26.37
C ASN A 328 -19.53 27.50 -25.22
N GLY A 329 -19.82 26.85 -24.08
CA GLY A 329 -20.41 27.46 -22.88
C GLY A 329 -21.94 27.45 -22.81
N GLN A 330 -22.64 26.75 -23.71
CA GLN A 330 -24.09 26.56 -23.59
C GLN A 330 -24.39 25.47 -22.56
N VAL A 331 -25.58 25.54 -21.95
CA VAL A 331 -25.96 24.67 -20.83
C VAL A 331 -27.31 24.01 -21.03
N SER A 332 -27.42 22.77 -20.56
CA SER A 332 -28.69 22.07 -20.39
C SER A 332 -28.70 21.29 -19.08
N THR A 333 -29.90 20.90 -18.64
CA THR A 333 -30.09 20.23 -17.35
C THR A 333 -31.10 19.09 -17.44
N CYS A 334 -30.85 18.04 -16.67
CA CYS A 334 -31.82 16.98 -16.42
C CYS A 334 -31.85 16.64 -14.92
N THR A 335 -32.94 16.04 -14.46
CA THR A 335 -33.10 15.62 -13.06
C THR A 335 -32.99 14.11 -12.92
N ALA A 336 -32.22 13.66 -11.94
CA ALA A 336 -32.13 12.25 -11.53
C ALA A 336 -32.67 12.05 -10.12
N THR A 337 -33.19 10.85 -9.84
CA THR A 337 -33.49 10.40 -8.48
C THR A 337 -32.29 9.64 -7.93
N VAL A 338 -31.84 10.05 -6.74
CA VAL A 338 -30.78 9.38 -5.97
C VAL A 338 -31.44 8.75 -4.75
N ASN A 339 -31.44 7.42 -4.69
CA ASN A 339 -31.90 6.70 -3.51
C ASN A 339 -30.73 6.63 -2.52
N VAL A 340 -30.76 7.46 -1.49
CA VAL A 340 -29.77 7.42 -0.40
C VAL A 340 -30.20 6.30 0.55
N GLN A 341 -29.38 5.27 0.67
CA GLN A 341 -29.57 4.20 1.62
C GLN A 341 -28.56 4.35 2.75
N ASP A 342 -28.98 3.95 3.93
CA ASP A 342 -28.05 3.57 4.98
C ASP A 342 -28.32 2.10 5.29
N ASN A 343 -27.26 1.32 5.07
CA ASN A 343 -27.16 -0.13 5.24
C ASN A 343 -25.92 -0.45 6.12
N VAL A 344 -25.52 0.47 6.99
CA VAL A 344 -24.51 0.24 8.04
C VAL A 344 -25.23 -0.17 9.32
N ALA A 345 -25.07 -1.41 9.79
CA ALA A 345 -25.72 -1.84 11.03
C ALA A 345 -25.15 -1.08 12.25
N PRO A 346 -25.99 -0.76 13.26
CA PRO A 346 -25.57 0.02 14.43
C PRO A 346 -24.48 -0.70 15.25
N ASN A 347 -23.66 0.05 15.98
CA ASN A 347 -22.67 -0.52 16.90
C ASN A 347 -23.27 -0.71 18.30
N ALA A 348 -23.58 -1.97 18.67
CA ALA A 348 -24.09 -2.32 19.99
C ALA A 348 -22.96 -2.40 21.02
N VAL A 349 -22.96 -1.49 22.00
CA VAL A 349 -21.99 -1.44 23.09
C VAL A 349 -22.69 -1.82 24.39
N CYS A 350 -22.19 -2.86 25.07
CA CYS A 350 -22.79 -3.38 26.29
C CYS A 350 -22.00 -2.97 27.54
N GLN A 351 -22.72 -2.74 28.65
CA GLN A 351 -22.14 -2.63 29.99
C GLN A 351 -22.78 -3.64 30.95
N ASN A 352 -21.99 -4.18 31.88
CA ASN A 352 -22.47 -5.07 32.92
C ASN A 352 -23.21 -4.29 34.01
N THR A 353 -24.20 -4.90 34.65
CA THR A 353 -25.03 -4.23 35.68
C THR A 353 -25.40 -5.18 36.83
N THR A 354 -26.00 -4.63 37.89
CA THR A 354 -26.46 -5.38 39.07
C THR A 354 -27.90 -5.04 39.39
N VAL A 355 -28.73 -6.05 39.61
CA VAL A 355 -30.16 -5.90 39.93
C VAL A 355 -30.49 -6.63 41.22
N GLN A 356 -31.26 -5.98 42.09
CA GLN A 356 -31.71 -6.58 43.35
C GLN A 356 -33.15 -7.09 43.19
N LEU A 357 -33.42 -8.27 43.74
CA LEU A 357 -34.79 -8.81 43.82
C LEU A 357 -35.59 -8.05 44.88
N ASN A 358 -36.85 -7.74 44.57
CA ASN A 358 -37.79 -7.15 45.53
C ASN A 358 -38.41 -8.24 46.43
N ALA A 359 -39.16 -7.82 47.45
CA ALA A 359 -39.81 -8.71 48.44
C ALA A 359 -40.83 -9.74 47.89
N ASN A 360 -41.10 -9.76 46.57
CA ASN A 360 -41.81 -10.84 45.88
C ASN A 360 -40.86 -11.72 45.02
N GLY A 361 -39.57 -11.74 45.33
CA GLY A 361 -38.56 -12.54 44.63
C GLY A 361 -38.35 -12.16 43.16
N SER A 362 -38.54 -10.88 42.80
CA SER A 362 -38.58 -10.41 41.41
C SER A 362 -37.74 -9.15 41.17
N GLY A 363 -36.96 -9.10 40.09
CA GLY A 363 -36.17 -7.95 39.65
C GLY A 363 -36.29 -7.72 38.14
N SER A 364 -35.90 -6.53 37.66
CA SER A 364 -35.98 -6.18 36.23
C SER A 364 -34.96 -5.13 35.84
N ILE A 365 -34.49 -5.19 34.60
CA ILE A 365 -33.65 -4.18 33.96
C ILE A 365 -34.37 -3.57 32.75
N THR A 366 -33.97 -2.36 32.38
CA THR A 366 -34.27 -1.75 31.08
C THR A 366 -33.08 -1.92 30.14
N ALA A 367 -33.27 -1.64 28.84
CA ALA A 367 -32.17 -1.69 27.88
C ALA A 367 -31.09 -0.64 28.17
N ALA A 368 -31.44 0.49 28.80
CA ALA A 368 -30.48 1.54 29.17
C ALA A 368 -29.56 1.11 30.33
N ASP A 369 -30.00 0.20 31.20
CA ASP A 369 -29.18 -0.28 32.33
C ASP A 369 -28.03 -1.22 31.90
N VAL A 370 -28.02 -1.65 30.63
CA VAL A 370 -26.96 -2.46 29.99
C VAL A 370 -26.37 -1.83 28.72
N ASP A 371 -26.84 -0.65 28.32
CA ASP A 371 -26.30 0.08 27.17
C ASP A 371 -25.05 0.87 27.57
N GLY A 372 -23.90 0.47 27.04
CA GLY A 372 -22.59 1.10 27.30
C GLY A 372 -22.28 2.30 26.40
N GLY A 373 -23.27 2.80 25.64
CA GLY A 373 -23.08 3.89 24.67
C GLY A 373 -23.19 3.42 23.22
N SER A 374 -24.14 2.53 22.94
CA SER A 374 -24.46 2.04 21.60
C SER A 374 -24.72 3.19 20.66
N ASN A 375 -24.12 3.14 19.49
CA ASN A 375 -24.03 4.28 18.59
C ASN A 375 -24.21 3.86 17.13
N ASP A 376 -24.70 4.80 16.34
CA ASP A 376 -24.81 4.69 14.90
C ASP A 376 -24.68 6.08 14.27
N ALA A 377 -24.25 6.13 13.02
CA ALA A 377 -24.03 7.39 12.32
C ALA A 377 -25.32 8.12 11.94
N CYS A 378 -26.42 7.38 11.69
CA CYS A 378 -27.76 7.92 11.41
C CYS A 378 -28.76 7.74 12.58
N GLY A 379 -28.33 7.06 13.64
CA GLY A 379 -28.89 7.10 14.98
C GLY A 379 -29.75 5.89 15.33
N ILE A 380 -29.77 5.58 16.63
CA ILE A 380 -30.53 4.46 17.18
C ILE A 380 -32.04 4.78 17.17
N GLY A 381 -32.83 3.91 16.55
CA GLY A 381 -34.28 3.98 16.52
C GLY A 381 -34.96 3.27 17.70
N SER A 382 -34.36 2.18 18.20
CA SER A 382 -34.79 1.53 19.45
C SER A 382 -33.71 0.66 20.10
N LEU A 383 -33.85 0.47 21.42
CA LEU A 383 -33.05 -0.44 22.24
C LEU A 383 -33.98 -1.43 22.94
N SER A 384 -33.60 -2.71 23.00
CA SER A 384 -34.36 -3.74 23.73
C SER A 384 -33.42 -4.79 24.32
N VAL A 385 -33.72 -5.30 25.52
CA VAL A 385 -32.88 -6.31 26.20
C VAL A 385 -33.71 -7.55 26.53
N GLN A 386 -33.14 -8.75 26.38
CA GLN A 386 -33.76 -10.01 26.78
C GLN A 386 -32.73 -10.99 27.40
N PRO A 387 -33.08 -11.71 28.49
CA PRO A 387 -34.25 -11.47 29.35
C PRO A 387 -34.14 -10.12 30.08
N SER A 388 -35.28 -9.46 30.31
CA SER A 388 -35.37 -8.17 31.02
C SER A 388 -35.92 -8.29 32.45
N SER A 389 -36.28 -9.50 32.87
CA SER A 389 -36.91 -9.81 34.17
C SER A 389 -36.28 -11.05 34.79
N PHE A 390 -35.99 -10.99 36.08
CA PHE A 390 -35.29 -12.03 36.84
C PHE A 390 -36.10 -12.42 38.07
N GLY A 391 -36.00 -13.68 38.48
CA GLY A 391 -36.54 -14.14 39.75
C GLY A 391 -35.50 -14.87 40.60
N CYS A 392 -35.94 -15.49 41.69
CA CYS A 392 -35.07 -16.25 42.60
C CYS A 392 -34.26 -17.38 41.93
N GLY A 393 -34.77 -17.96 40.84
CA GLY A 393 -34.03 -18.93 40.02
C GLY A 393 -32.89 -18.34 39.18
N ASN A 394 -32.64 -17.04 39.28
CA ASN A 394 -31.62 -16.29 38.56
C ASN A 394 -30.53 -15.72 39.49
N ILE A 395 -30.45 -16.05 40.78
CA ILE A 395 -29.45 -15.44 41.68
C ILE A 395 -28.01 -15.71 41.17
N GLY A 396 -27.17 -14.67 41.15
CA GLY A 396 -25.83 -14.67 40.55
C GLY A 396 -25.77 -14.05 39.14
N ASN A 397 -24.71 -14.37 38.39
CA ASN A 397 -24.45 -13.79 37.06
C ASN A 397 -25.33 -14.43 35.97
N ASN A 398 -26.09 -13.59 35.26
CA ASN A 398 -26.91 -13.99 34.11
C ASN A 398 -26.46 -13.24 32.86
N THR A 399 -26.35 -13.93 31.73
CA THR A 399 -26.12 -13.27 30.43
C THR A 399 -27.44 -12.76 29.87
N VAL A 400 -27.47 -11.49 29.45
CA VAL A 400 -28.54 -10.92 28.63
C VAL A 400 -28.01 -10.47 27.27
N THR A 401 -28.89 -10.43 26.28
CA THR A 401 -28.61 -9.84 24.97
C THR A 401 -29.28 -8.46 24.90
N LEU A 402 -28.49 -7.43 24.67
CA LEU A 402 -28.98 -6.13 24.20
C LEU A 402 -29.08 -6.19 22.68
N THR A 403 -30.27 -5.90 22.16
CA THR A 403 -30.57 -5.76 20.73
C THR A 403 -30.78 -4.28 20.42
N VAL A 404 -29.93 -3.78 19.54
CA VAL A 404 -29.88 -2.39 19.10
C VAL A 404 -30.41 -2.32 17.67
N THR A 405 -31.39 -1.45 17.44
CA THR A 405 -31.97 -1.22 16.12
C THR A 405 -31.84 0.25 15.75
N ASP A 406 -31.32 0.56 14.57
CA ASP A 406 -31.19 1.92 14.06
C ASP A 406 -32.53 2.53 13.60
N ASN A 407 -32.49 3.72 13.00
CA ASN A 407 -33.64 4.35 12.37
C ASN A 407 -34.09 3.67 11.04
N ASN A 408 -33.26 2.79 10.47
CA ASN A 408 -33.48 2.12 9.19
C ASN A 408 -33.99 0.66 9.32
N ASN A 409 -34.15 0.15 10.55
CA ASN A 409 -34.52 -1.23 10.92
C ASN A 409 -33.39 -2.27 10.77
N GLN A 410 -32.13 -1.84 10.69
CA GLN A 410 -30.97 -2.71 10.81
C GLN A 410 -30.68 -3.01 12.27
N VAL A 411 -30.11 -4.19 12.56
CA VAL A 411 -30.01 -4.72 13.92
C VAL A 411 -28.60 -5.23 14.20
N SER A 412 -28.09 -4.90 15.37
CA SER A 412 -26.94 -5.56 15.98
C SER A 412 -27.22 -5.96 17.42
N THR A 413 -26.36 -6.81 17.98
CA THR A 413 -26.52 -7.33 19.33
C THR A 413 -25.18 -7.41 20.06
N CYS A 414 -25.21 -7.13 21.36
CA CYS A 414 -24.11 -7.43 22.27
C CYS A 414 -24.64 -8.18 23.50
N THR A 415 -23.75 -8.82 24.26
CA THR A 415 -24.10 -9.48 25.53
C THR A 415 -23.57 -8.71 26.73
N ALA A 416 -24.36 -8.69 27.80
CA ALA A 416 -23.99 -8.10 29.09
C ALA A 416 -24.22 -9.11 30.22
N THR A 417 -23.40 -9.03 31.27
CA THR A 417 -23.59 -9.78 32.51
C THR A 417 -24.42 -8.95 33.49
N VAL A 418 -25.50 -9.55 33.98
CA VAL A 418 -26.38 -9.00 35.02
C VAL A 418 -26.18 -9.82 36.29
N ASN A 419 -25.61 -9.23 37.33
CA ASN A 419 -25.53 -9.86 38.64
C ASN A 419 -26.86 -9.66 39.39
N VAL A 420 -27.58 -10.75 39.66
CA VAL A 420 -28.86 -10.73 40.37
C VAL A 420 -28.62 -11.06 41.84
N GLN A 421 -28.98 -10.16 42.73
CA GLN A 421 -28.74 -10.29 44.18
C GLN A 421 -30.05 -10.39 44.97
N ASP A 422 -30.04 -11.21 46.02
CA ASP A 422 -31.07 -11.24 47.06
C ASP A 422 -30.44 -10.88 48.40
N ASN A 423 -30.88 -9.75 48.96
CA ASN A 423 -30.35 -9.15 50.18
C ASN A 423 -31.43 -9.08 51.27
N SER A 424 -32.39 -10.00 51.22
CA SER A 424 -33.55 -10.05 52.11
C SER A 424 -33.36 -11.20 53.10
N ALA A 425 -33.60 -10.96 54.39
CA ALA A 425 -33.44 -12.00 55.42
C ALA A 425 -34.75 -12.76 55.71
N PRO A 426 -34.71 -14.09 55.95
CA PRO A 426 -35.89 -14.88 56.29
C PRO A 426 -36.68 -14.30 57.48
N VAL A 427 -38.01 -14.25 57.34
CA VAL A 427 -38.92 -13.71 58.37
C VAL A 427 -39.58 -14.86 59.15
N PRO A 428 -39.39 -14.98 60.48
CA PRO A 428 -39.98 -16.05 61.28
C PRO A 428 -41.51 -16.15 61.20
N ASN A 429 -42.05 -17.36 61.08
CA ASN A 429 -43.49 -17.58 60.85
C ASN A 429 -44.35 -17.31 62.10
N VAL A 430 -43.73 -17.21 63.27
CA VAL A 430 -44.36 -16.81 64.54
C VAL A 430 -43.47 -15.78 65.24
N PRO A 431 -44.03 -14.79 65.97
CA PRO A 431 -43.23 -13.72 66.57
C PRO A 431 -42.47 -14.13 67.85
N SER A 432 -42.78 -15.28 68.45
CA SER A 432 -42.14 -15.79 69.68
C SER A 432 -42.43 -17.28 69.89
N LEU A 433 -41.50 -18.03 70.49
CA LEU A 433 -41.60 -19.48 70.70
C LEU A 433 -42.00 -19.86 72.15
N PRO A 434 -42.68 -20.99 72.38
CA PRO A 434 -43.20 -21.40 73.70
C PRO A 434 -42.23 -22.31 74.51
N THR A 435 -42.40 -22.31 75.84
CA THR A 435 -41.60 -23.05 76.85
C THR A 435 -41.99 -24.53 77.01
N VAL A 436 -41.04 -25.38 77.41
CA VAL A 436 -41.20 -26.84 77.63
C VAL A 436 -40.69 -27.28 79.03
N THR A 437 -41.21 -28.37 79.62
CA THR A 437 -40.88 -28.83 81.00
C THR A 437 -40.97 -30.36 81.18
N ALA A 438 -40.06 -31.00 81.92
CA ALA A 438 -40.13 -32.42 82.36
C ALA A 438 -39.38 -32.69 83.69
N GLU A 439 -39.28 -33.95 84.14
CA GLU A 439 -38.58 -34.35 85.39
C GLU A 439 -37.24 -35.06 85.11
N CYS A 440 -37.19 -36.04 84.19
CA CYS A 440 -35.95 -36.77 83.84
C CYS A 440 -35.53 -36.62 82.36
N GLY A 441 -36.18 -35.73 81.59
CA GLY A 441 -35.77 -35.41 80.21
C GLY A 441 -36.90 -35.16 79.20
N THR A 442 -36.58 -34.49 78.07
CA THR A 442 -37.52 -34.17 76.97
C THR A 442 -36.80 -33.70 75.69
N ASP A 443 -37.47 -33.81 74.53
CA ASP A 443 -36.96 -33.39 73.19
C ASP A 443 -37.77 -32.19 72.63
N VAL A 444 -37.10 -31.31 71.87
CA VAL A 444 -37.69 -30.10 71.25
C VAL A 444 -37.52 -30.08 69.73
N SER A 445 -38.60 -29.77 69.00
CA SER A 445 -38.64 -29.73 67.53
C SER A 445 -38.40 -28.33 66.95
N ALA A 446 -37.66 -28.25 65.83
CA ALA A 446 -37.32 -27.00 65.16
C ALA A 446 -38.50 -26.15 64.63
N PRO A 447 -38.42 -24.80 64.72
CA PRO A 447 -39.39 -23.85 64.17
C PRO A 447 -39.14 -23.55 62.67
N THR A 448 -39.95 -22.66 62.07
CA THR A 448 -39.78 -22.26 60.65
C THR A 448 -39.98 -20.75 60.42
N ALA A 449 -39.33 -20.25 59.38
CA ALA A 449 -39.43 -18.91 58.80
C ALA A 449 -39.91 -19.00 57.34
N THR A 450 -40.21 -17.84 56.74
CA THR A 450 -40.52 -17.70 55.31
C THR A 450 -39.66 -16.60 54.71
N ASP A 451 -39.12 -16.88 53.53
CA ASP A 451 -38.24 -16.04 52.75
C ASP A 451 -38.79 -15.83 51.33
N ASN A 452 -38.42 -14.73 50.66
CA ASN A 452 -38.89 -14.42 49.31
C ASN A 452 -38.30 -15.31 48.21
N CYS A 453 -37.16 -15.96 48.44
CA CYS A 453 -36.49 -16.82 47.45
C CYS A 453 -36.16 -18.22 47.95
N ALA A 454 -35.76 -18.39 49.21
CA ALA A 454 -35.58 -19.72 49.83
C ALA A 454 -36.92 -20.38 50.22
N GLY A 455 -38.02 -19.63 50.28
CA GLY A 455 -39.34 -20.15 50.63
C GLY A 455 -39.46 -20.46 52.12
N GLN A 456 -39.92 -21.66 52.49
CA GLN A 456 -40.02 -22.03 53.91
C GLN A 456 -38.67 -22.55 54.44
N VAL A 457 -38.04 -21.76 55.31
CA VAL A 457 -36.76 -22.08 55.94
C VAL A 457 -36.99 -22.72 57.30
N THR A 458 -36.42 -23.90 57.55
CA THR A 458 -36.43 -24.52 58.88
C THR A 458 -35.31 -23.92 59.73
N GLY A 459 -35.60 -23.57 60.98
CA GLY A 459 -34.60 -23.06 61.92
C GLY A 459 -33.58 -24.14 62.26
N THR A 460 -32.30 -23.79 62.17
CA THR A 460 -31.20 -24.60 62.71
C THR A 460 -30.74 -24.02 64.05
N THR A 461 -30.08 -24.83 64.86
CA THR A 461 -29.43 -24.39 66.10
C THR A 461 -28.22 -25.28 66.36
N ASN A 462 -27.23 -24.75 67.07
CA ASN A 462 -26.13 -25.52 67.63
C ASN A 462 -26.35 -25.81 69.13
N ASP A 463 -27.40 -25.23 69.73
CA ASP A 463 -27.76 -25.49 71.12
C ASP A 463 -28.42 -26.88 71.25
N GLN A 464 -28.32 -27.45 72.45
CA GLN A 464 -28.92 -28.73 72.79
C GLN A 464 -30.45 -28.69 72.59
N VAL A 465 -31.01 -29.71 71.94
CA VAL A 465 -32.48 -29.86 71.69
C VAL A 465 -33.11 -31.04 72.43
N SER A 466 -32.28 -31.90 73.02
CA SER A 466 -32.66 -33.08 73.81
C SER A 466 -32.05 -32.95 75.19
N PHE A 467 -32.88 -32.85 76.22
CA PHE A 467 -32.48 -32.57 77.60
C PHE A 467 -32.72 -33.80 78.47
N ASN A 468 -31.78 -34.12 79.35
CA ASN A 468 -31.76 -35.30 80.22
C ASN A 468 -31.11 -35.02 81.59
N GLU A 469 -30.81 -33.75 81.87
CA GLU A 469 -30.14 -33.23 83.06
C GLU A 469 -31.01 -32.13 83.67
N GLN A 470 -30.82 -31.83 84.96
CA GLN A 470 -31.55 -30.77 85.65
C GLN A 470 -31.09 -29.37 85.19
N GLY A 471 -32.03 -28.44 85.01
CA GLY A 471 -31.70 -27.07 84.65
C GLY A 471 -32.83 -26.27 84.01
N THR A 472 -32.54 -25.02 83.64
CA THR A 472 -33.36 -24.19 82.75
C THR A 472 -32.53 -23.77 81.56
N TYR A 473 -32.89 -24.26 80.38
CA TYR A 473 -32.12 -24.15 79.15
C TYR A 473 -32.77 -23.14 78.18
N THR A 474 -31.98 -22.57 77.28
CA THR A 474 -32.48 -21.72 76.19
C THR A 474 -31.82 -22.09 74.86
N ILE A 475 -32.66 -22.29 73.83
CA ILE A 475 -32.28 -22.66 72.47
C ILE A 475 -32.37 -21.40 71.60
N ASN A 476 -31.31 -21.09 70.86
CA ASN A 476 -31.22 -20.00 69.90
C ASN A 476 -31.34 -20.57 68.48
N TRP A 477 -32.51 -20.43 67.89
CA TRP A 477 -32.77 -20.84 66.50
C TRP A 477 -32.31 -19.75 65.53
N THR A 478 -31.67 -20.15 64.43
CA THR A 478 -31.29 -19.29 63.32
C THR A 478 -31.88 -19.80 62.01
N TYR A 479 -32.36 -18.88 61.19
CA TYR A 479 -32.93 -19.13 59.87
C TYR A 479 -31.96 -18.51 58.85
N ASN A 480 -31.43 -19.32 57.93
CA ASN A 480 -30.50 -18.90 56.88
C ASN A 480 -31.09 -19.31 55.53
N ASP A 481 -31.10 -18.39 54.56
CA ASP A 481 -31.68 -18.60 53.23
C ASP A 481 -30.78 -19.42 52.28
N GLY A 482 -29.48 -19.51 52.57
CA GLY A 482 -28.46 -20.07 51.68
C GLY A 482 -27.91 -19.08 50.64
N ASN A 483 -28.48 -17.88 50.52
CA ASN A 483 -27.97 -16.78 49.68
C ASN A 483 -27.04 -15.84 50.46
N GLY A 484 -27.08 -15.88 51.81
CA GLY A 484 -26.20 -15.13 52.71
C GLY A 484 -26.92 -14.32 53.78
N ASN A 485 -28.26 -14.35 53.81
CA ASN A 485 -29.07 -13.56 54.74
C ASN A 485 -29.64 -14.44 55.86
N SER A 486 -29.73 -13.90 57.08
CA SER A 486 -30.20 -14.68 58.24
C SER A 486 -30.95 -13.87 59.31
N SER A 487 -31.71 -14.58 60.14
CA SER A 487 -32.41 -14.03 61.32
C SER A 487 -32.50 -15.10 62.43
N SER A 488 -32.83 -14.71 63.67
CA SER A 488 -32.79 -15.63 64.84
C SER A 488 -33.93 -15.42 65.85
N GLN A 489 -34.24 -16.46 66.65
CA GLN A 489 -35.25 -16.46 67.72
C GLN A 489 -34.93 -17.43 68.87
N ASN A 490 -35.39 -17.14 70.08
CA ASN A 490 -35.06 -17.92 71.29
C ASN A 490 -36.27 -18.71 71.85
N GLN A 491 -36.00 -19.83 72.54
CA GLN A 491 -36.98 -20.74 73.17
C GLN A 491 -36.44 -21.34 74.48
N THR A 492 -37.28 -21.75 75.45
CA THR A 492 -36.84 -22.14 76.83
C THR A 492 -37.35 -23.53 77.27
N VAL A 493 -36.58 -24.27 78.09
CA VAL A 493 -36.88 -25.64 78.59
C VAL A 493 -36.48 -25.81 80.08
N ILE A 494 -37.11 -26.70 80.87
CA ILE A 494 -36.85 -26.89 82.34
C ILE A 494 -36.93 -28.37 82.81
N ILE A 495 -36.04 -28.82 83.73
CA ILE A 495 -35.89 -30.20 84.31
C ILE A 495 -35.44 -30.16 85.82
N ASP A 496 -35.85 -31.11 86.71
CA ASP A 496 -35.65 -31.09 88.21
C ASP A 496 -35.84 -32.50 88.93
N ASP A 497 -35.02 -32.91 89.95
CA ASP A 497 -35.04 -34.23 90.71
C ASP A 497 -34.33 -34.24 92.12
N VAL A 498 -34.62 -35.22 93.03
CA VAL A 498 -34.49 -35.09 94.52
C VAL A 498 -34.17 -36.35 95.46
N THR A 499 -33.29 -37.36 95.21
CA THR A 499 -33.07 -38.57 96.13
C THR A 499 -31.60 -39.16 96.28
N PRO A 500 -31.13 -39.81 97.42
CA PRO A 500 -29.66 -40.11 97.79
C PRO A 500 -28.99 -41.56 97.79
N PRO A 501 -27.61 -41.75 97.82
CA PRO A 501 -26.78 -42.99 97.55
C PRO A 501 -25.72 -43.51 98.63
N GLU A 502 -24.79 -44.50 98.34
CA GLU A 502 -23.83 -45.23 99.29
C GLU A 502 -22.49 -45.89 98.66
N ILE A 503 -21.29 -46.06 99.36
CA ILE A 503 -19.93 -46.56 98.82
C ILE A 503 -18.93 -47.42 99.73
N THR A 504 -17.83 -48.09 99.22
CA THR A 504 -16.66 -48.77 99.95
C THR A 504 -15.31 -49.06 99.13
N CYS A 505 -14.08 -49.21 99.76
CA CYS A 505 -12.68 -49.19 99.15
C CYS A 505 -11.57 -50.31 99.49
N PRO A 506 -10.34 -50.34 98.85
CA PRO A 506 -9.27 -51.41 98.91
C PRO A 506 -7.88 -51.14 99.61
N GLN A 507 -6.69 -51.38 98.97
CA GLN A 507 -5.27 -51.44 99.52
C GLN A 507 -4.17 -51.05 98.46
N ASN A 508 -2.86 -50.95 98.83
CA ASN A 508 -1.76 -50.21 98.13
C ASN A 508 -0.80 -51.00 97.17
N ILE A 509 -0.07 -50.33 96.24
CA ILE A 509 0.57 -50.93 94.99
C ILE A 509 1.91 -50.27 94.50
N THR A 510 2.66 -50.84 93.51
CA THR A 510 3.95 -50.32 92.91
C THR A 510 4.30 -50.95 91.51
N SER A 511 4.95 -50.23 90.56
CA SER A 511 5.36 -50.68 89.20
C SER A 511 6.62 -49.96 88.59
N GLY A 512 6.84 -50.04 87.25
CA GLY A 512 7.90 -49.42 86.41
C GLY A 512 7.49 -49.40 84.91
N THR A 513 8.14 -48.64 84.03
CA THR A 513 7.51 -48.20 82.75
C THR A 513 7.11 -49.24 81.72
N ASP A 514 6.02 -48.90 81.03
CA ASP A 514 5.47 -49.61 79.89
C ASP A 514 6.19 -49.22 78.59
N ALA A 515 6.59 -50.21 77.78
CA ALA A 515 7.42 -49.98 76.60
C ALA A 515 6.74 -49.07 75.56
N GLY A 516 7.30 -47.88 75.35
CA GLY A 516 6.76 -46.84 74.48
C GLY A 516 6.11 -45.66 75.20
N PHE A 517 6.10 -45.63 76.54
CA PHE A 517 5.42 -44.59 77.34
C PHE A 517 6.22 -44.21 78.60
N CYS A 518 6.25 -42.92 78.95
CA CYS A 518 7.00 -42.39 80.10
C CYS A 518 6.26 -42.53 81.45
N GLY A 519 5.82 -43.75 81.79
CA GLY A 519 5.03 -44.09 82.99
C GLY A 519 4.48 -45.52 82.93
N ALA A 520 3.59 -45.90 83.86
CA ALA A 520 3.04 -47.28 83.91
C ALA A 520 1.62 -47.39 84.50
N SER A 521 0.85 -48.34 83.98
CA SER A 521 -0.58 -48.53 84.29
C SER A 521 -0.83 -49.44 85.51
N VAL A 522 -1.71 -49.06 86.47
CA VAL A 522 -1.90 -49.83 87.74
C VAL A 522 -3.39 -49.97 88.21
N PRO A 523 -3.93 -51.20 88.40
CA PRO A 523 -5.35 -51.45 88.70
C PRO A 523 -5.76 -51.71 90.18
N PHE A 524 -7.02 -51.38 90.52
CA PHE A 524 -7.69 -51.49 91.85
C PHE A 524 -9.24 -51.67 91.73
N ASP A 525 -10.02 -51.71 92.83
CA ASP A 525 -11.50 -51.97 92.81
C ASP A 525 -12.28 -51.32 93.99
N VAL A 526 -13.53 -50.88 93.77
CA VAL A 526 -14.49 -50.26 94.75
C VAL A 526 -15.97 -50.65 94.49
N GLN A 527 -16.96 -50.29 95.35
CA GLN A 527 -18.38 -50.74 95.27
C GLN A 527 -19.44 -49.64 95.65
N VAL A 528 -20.61 -49.55 94.97
CA VAL A 528 -21.63 -48.44 95.07
C VAL A 528 -23.10 -48.81 94.62
N SER A 529 -24.15 -48.02 94.96
CA SER A 529 -25.55 -48.12 94.40
C SER A 529 -26.53 -46.94 94.68
N ASP A 530 -27.51 -46.66 93.78
CA ASP A 530 -28.67 -45.71 93.95
C ASP A 530 -29.92 -46.02 93.05
N ASN A 531 -31.02 -45.22 93.13
CA ASN A 531 -32.25 -45.28 92.32
C ASN A 531 -32.31 -44.36 91.09
N CYS A 532 -31.55 -43.26 91.03
CA CYS A 532 -31.41 -42.40 89.85
C CYS A 532 -30.05 -42.66 89.17
N SER A 533 -29.61 -41.80 88.26
CA SER A 533 -28.24 -41.83 87.76
C SER A 533 -27.27 -41.44 88.88
N PHE A 534 -26.27 -42.28 89.15
CA PHE A 534 -25.23 -42.02 90.15
C PHE A 534 -23.85 -42.28 89.56
N THR A 535 -22.85 -41.56 90.06
CA THR A 535 -21.44 -41.64 89.67
C THR A 535 -20.57 -41.80 90.90
N TYR A 536 -19.35 -42.29 90.73
CA TYR A 536 -18.33 -42.24 91.78
C TYR A 536 -16.97 -41.92 91.19
N VAL A 537 -16.15 -41.29 92.02
CA VAL A 537 -15.02 -40.44 91.65
C VAL A 537 -13.85 -40.79 92.57
N CYS A 538 -12.86 -41.54 92.09
CA CYS A 538 -11.62 -41.84 92.82
C CYS A 538 -10.56 -40.79 92.47
N THR A 539 -9.83 -40.24 93.43
CA THR A 539 -9.06 -38.99 93.26
C THR A 539 -7.72 -39.00 93.99
N ILE A 540 -6.68 -38.36 93.47
CA ILE A 540 -5.35 -38.34 94.09
C ILE A 540 -4.99 -37.00 94.76
N GLY A 541 -4.07 -37.06 95.74
CA GLY A 541 -3.60 -35.88 96.48
C GLY A 541 -2.12 -35.95 96.85
N GLY A 542 -1.43 -34.81 96.70
CA GLY A 542 -0.02 -34.59 97.05
C GLY A 542 0.18 -33.21 97.70
N GLU A 543 1.38 -32.93 98.22
CA GLU A 543 1.67 -31.69 98.96
C GLU A 543 1.92 -30.48 98.04
N GLU A 544 1.22 -29.38 98.31
CA GLU A 544 1.51 -27.95 97.99
C GLU A 544 2.48 -27.68 96.81
N ALA A 545 1.93 -27.47 95.62
CA ALA A 545 2.55 -26.62 94.59
C ALA A 545 1.88 -25.23 94.67
N SER A 546 2.63 -24.19 95.03
CA SER A 546 2.10 -22.90 95.48
C SER A 546 1.68 -21.91 94.37
N ASP A 547 1.71 -22.36 93.11
CA ASP A 547 1.94 -21.49 91.94
C ASP A 547 0.84 -21.65 90.87
N CYS A 548 -0.41 -21.89 91.27
CA CYS A 548 -1.58 -21.76 90.39
C CYS A 548 -2.15 -20.34 90.51
N TYR A 549 -2.11 -19.61 89.41
CA TYR A 549 -2.41 -18.18 89.36
C TYR A 549 -3.87 -17.91 88.97
N GLY A 550 -4.39 -16.71 89.23
CA GLY A 550 -5.77 -16.38 88.86
C GLY A 550 -5.94 -16.16 87.36
N ASN A 551 -7.12 -16.49 86.82
CA ASN A 551 -7.55 -16.40 85.39
C ASN A 551 -6.83 -15.36 84.52
N ILE A 552 -6.68 -14.15 85.04
CA ILE A 552 -6.23 -12.96 84.33
C ILE A 552 -4.70 -12.89 84.40
N VAL A 553 -4.06 -13.34 83.32
CA VAL A 553 -2.60 -13.42 83.16
C VAL A 553 -2.16 -12.34 82.17
N THR A 554 -1.08 -11.62 82.47
CA THR A 554 -0.63 -10.43 81.75
C THR A 554 0.84 -10.54 81.36
N LEU A 555 1.10 -10.70 80.07
CA LEU A 555 2.42 -10.67 79.45
C LEU A 555 2.90 -9.22 79.28
N THR A 556 4.20 -8.98 79.43
CA THR A 556 4.88 -7.73 79.09
C THR A 556 6.24 -8.02 78.46
N LEU A 557 6.48 -7.49 77.26
CA LEU A 557 7.68 -7.60 76.45
C LEU A 557 8.41 -6.24 76.40
N ASN A 558 9.74 -6.23 76.43
CA ASN A 558 10.60 -5.05 76.22
C ASN A 558 11.70 -5.38 75.21
N LEU A 559 11.95 -4.52 74.22
CA LEU A 559 12.84 -4.83 73.10
C LEU A 559 13.77 -3.65 72.76
N ASP A 560 14.96 -3.60 73.37
CA ASP A 560 15.99 -2.60 73.07
C ASP A 560 16.93 -3.13 71.95
N ASP A 561 16.77 -2.61 70.73
CA ASP A 561 17.50 -2.99 69.48
C ASP A 561 17.17 -4.35 68.80
N PHE A 562 16.31 -5.25 69.32
CA PHE A 562 15.83 -6.41 68.52
C PHE A 562 15.01 -5.97 67.28
N PRO A 563 15.19 -6.61 66.09
CA PRO A 563 14.37 -6.35 64.91
C PRO A 563 13.00 -7.05 64.98
N SER A 564 12.11 -6.69 64.07
CA SER A 564 10.69 -6.56 64.40
C SER A 564 9.84 -7.83 64.48
N GLU A 565 10.35 -9.01 64.10
CA GLU A 565 9.50 -10.16 63.74
C GLU A 565 9.48 -11.32 64.76
N THR A 566 9.39 -10.99 66.06
CA THR A 566 9.26 -11.95 67.17
C THR A 566 7.81 -12.34 67.44
N THR A 567 7.55 -13.63 67.72
CA THR A 567 6.22 -14.17 68.09
C THR A 567 6.26 -14.89 69.44
N TRP A 568 5.10 -15.22 69.98
CA TRP A 568 4.96 -16.09 71.16
C TRP A 568 3.66 -16.90 71.06
N MET A 569 3.55 -17.99 71.81
CA MET A 569 2.33 -18.81 71.86
C MET A 569 2.12 -19.51 73.21
N LEU A 570 0.87 -19.62 73.62
CA LEU A 570 0.40 -20.29 74.83
C LEU A 570 -0.37 -21.57 74.45
N MET A 571 -0.21 -22.64 75.22
CA MET A 571 -0.83 -23.96 75.01
C MET A 571 -1.47 -24.49 76.30
N ASP A 572 -2.33 -25.50 76.20
CA ASP A 572 -2.81 -26.31 77.34
C ASP A 572 -1.82 -27.43 77.73
N GLY A 573 -2.14 -28.15 78.81
CA GLY A 573 -1.38 -29.31 79.30
C GLY A 573 -1.35 -30.52 78.34
N ASN A 574 -2.17 -30.53 77.29
CA ASN A 574 -2.12 -31.52 76.21
C ASN A 574 -1.27 -31.06 75.02
N GLY A 575 -0.71 -29.83 75.07
CA GLY A 575 0.08 -29.22 74.00
C GLY A 575 -0.74 -28.54 72.89
N ILE A 576 -2.03 -28.30 73.10
CA ILE A 576 -2.89 -27.60 72.14
C ILE A 576 -2.67 -26.09 72.29
N VAL A 577 -2.28 -25.40 71.21
CA VAL A 577 -2.11 -23.94 71.20
C VAL A 577 -3.46 -23.24 71.39
N LEU A 578 -3.52 -22.37 72.39
CA LEU A 578 -4.69 -21.59 72.81
C LEU A 578 -4.64 -20.16 72.26
N GLU A 579 -3.46 -19.55 72.25
CA GLU A 579 -3.28 -18.14 71.87
C GLU A 579 -1.87 -17.91 71.34
N SER A 580 -1.68 -16.93 70.44
CA SER A 580 -0.36 -16.56 69.93
C SER A 580 -0.30 -15.11 69.41
N GLY A 581 0.80 -14.42 69.71
CA GLY A 581 1.04 -13.02 69.33
C GLY A 581 2.04 -12.88 68.18
N GLY A 582 1.78 -11.93 67.29
CA GLY A 582 2.39 -11.87 65.95
C GLY A 582 3.58 -10.90 65.76
N PRO A 583 4.27 -11.00 64.61
CA PRO A 583 5.65 -10.54 64.42
C PRO A 583 5.81 -9.09 63.95
N TYR A 584 5.33 -8.07 64.70
CA TYR A 584 5.66 -6.67 64.39
C TYR A 584 5.86 -5.78 65.62
N PHE A 585 7.09 -5.75 66.13
CA PHE A 585 7.54 -4.91 67.23
C PHE A 585 8.58 -3.88 66.75
N THR A 586 8.42 -2.61 67.12
CA THR A 586 9.43 -1.58 66.78
C THR A 586 10.57 -1.60 67.81
N PRO A 587 11.84 -1.46 67.39
CA PRO A 587 12.96 -1.35 68.35
C PRO A 587 12.74 -0.19 69.33
N GLY A 588 12.91 -0.46 70.63
CA GLY A 588 12.62 0.43 71.75
C GLY A 588 11.18 0.37 72.27
N ALA A 589 10.39 -0.65 71.92
CA ALA A 589 9.00 -0.80 72.37
C ALA A 589 8.84 -1.66 73.62
N THR A 590 7.91 -1.26 74.50
CA THR A 590 7.31 -2.08 75.56
C THR A 590 5.88 -2.42 75.17
N ILE A 591 5.47 -3.69 75.26
CA ILE A 591 4.14 -4.17 74.89
C ILE A 591 3.58 -5.01 76.04
N THR A 592 2.33 -4.76 76.43
CA THR A 592 1.64 -5.48 77.50
C THR A 592 0.29 -5.99 77.00
N GLU A 593 0.05 -7.30 77.12
CA GLU A 593 -1.23 -7.95 76.79
C GLU A 593 -1.76 -8.78 77.96
N THR A 594 -3.08 -8.96 78.03
CA THR A 594 -3.76 -9.60 79.15
C THR A 594 -4.77 -10.65 78.66
N PHE A 595 -4.49 -11.91 78.97
CA PHE A 595 -5.26 -13.09 78.64
C PHE A 595 -6.24 -13.43 79.79
N THR A 596 -7.27 -14.23 79.50
CA THR A 596 -8.17 -14.77 80.54
C THR A 596 -8.38 -16.26 80.29
N LEU A 597 -7.80 -17.07 81.17
CA LEU A 597 -7.69 -18.52 81.02
C LEU A 597 -8.68 -19.25 81.93
N ALA A 598 -8.99 -20.50 81.58
CA ALA A 598 -9.81 -21.42 82.35
C ALA A 598 -8.97 -22.14 83.41
N ASP A 599 -9.58 -23.12 84.09
CA ASP A 599 -8.93 -23.91 85.12
C ASP A 599 -8.16 -25.07 84.47
N GLY A 600 -6.84 -25.14 84.69
CA GLY A 600 -5.99 -26.19 84.12
C GLY A 600 -4.49 -25.87 84.10
N ASP A 601 -3.73 -26.82 83.53
CA ASP A 601 -2.30 -26.67 83.22
C ASP A 601 -2.10 -26.03 81.84
N TYR A 602 -1.09 -25.18 81.72
CA TYR A 602 -0.76 -24.39 80.53
C TYR A 602 0.75 -24.34 80.26
N MET A 603 1.15 -24.03 79.02
CA MET A 603 2.55 -23.99 78.56
C MET A 603 2.78 -22.80 77.60
N PHE A 604 3.64 -21.87 77.96
CA PHE A 604 4.02 -20.69 77.16
C PHE A 604 5.31 -20.94 76.35
N MET A 605 5.45 -20.28 75.20
CA MET A 605 6.64 -20.27 74.34
C MET A 605 6.89 -18.91 73.69
N ILE A 606 8.15 -18.61 73.38
CA ILE A 606 8.57 -17.49 72.51
C ILE A 606 9.33 -18.07 71.30
N LYS A 607 9.07 -17.54 70.11
CA LYS A 607 9.64 -18.04 68.83
C LYS A 607 9.76 -16.91 67.81
N ASP A 608 10.76 -16.91 66.94
CA ASP A 608 10.65 -16.10 65.72
C ASP A 608 9.65 -16.72 64.71
N ALA A 609 9.26 -15.95 63.71
CA ALA A 609 8.27 -16.37 62.71
C ALA A 609 8.79 -17.50 61.77
N PHE A 610 10.08 -17.83 61.78
CA PHE A 610 10.76 -18.61 60.75
C PHE A 610 11.45 -19.87 61.30
N GLY A 611 10.61 -20.89 61.56
CA GLY A 611 11.06 -22.28 61.30
C GLY A 611 11.60 -22.47 59.86
N ASP A 612 11.24 -21.50 59.01
CA ASP A 612 11.72 -21.16 57.68
C ASP A 612 13.22 -21.40 57.40
N GLY A 613 14.09 -21.21 58.40
CA GLY A 613 15.52 -21.56 58.32
C GLY A 613 16.48 -20.46 57.83
N ILE A 614 16.05 -19.19 57.75
CA ILE A 614 16.96 -18.04 57.61
C ILE A 614 17.13 -17.34 58.96
N CYS A 615 18.30 -17.52 59.57
CA CYS A 615 18.73 -16.80 60.76
C CYS A 615 19.39 -15.44 60.39
N CYS A 616 19.60 -14.59 61.40
CA CYS A 616 20.15 -13.21 61.40
C CYS A 616 19.09 -12.12 61.20
N LEU A 617 18.85 -11.18 62.12
CA LEU A 617 19.56 -10.78 63.37
C LEU A 617 18.53 -10.73 64.54
N PHE A 618 18.83 -10.86 65.83
CA PHE A 618 19.84 -10.24 66.73
C PHE A 618 19.61 -8.75 67.07
N GLY A 619 19.46 -8.51 68.37
CA GLY A 619 19.41 -7.26 69.14
C GLY A 619 19.27 -7.62 70.64
N GLU A 620 18.73 -6.75 71.50
CA GLU A 620 18.57 -7.04 72.96
C GLU A 620 17.11 -6.84 73.45
N GLY A 621 16.72 -7.51 74.54
CA GLY A 621 15.31 -7.53 74.99
C GLY A 621 15.02 -8.48 76.15
N SER A 622 13.82 -8.35 76.73
CA SER A 622 13.36 -9.06 77.93
C SER A 622 11.83 -9.23 77.98
N TYR A 623 11.35 -10.13 78.83
CA TYR A 623 9.92 -10.38 79.03
C TYR A 623 9.55 -10.67 80.50
N THR A 624 8.25 -10.58 80.79
CA THR A 624 7.63 -10.66 82.14
C THR A 624 6.19 -11.16 82.01
N LEU A 625 5.77 -12.21 82.71
CA LEU A 625 4.36 -12.55 82.92
C LEU A 625 3.95 -12.22 84.37
N THR A 626 2.72 -11.73 84.55
CA THR A 626 2.15 -11.38 85.87
C THR A 626 0.68 -11.79 85.94
N SER A 627 0.17 -12.29 87.08
CA SER A 627 -1.29 -12.44 87.32
C SER A 627 -1.74 -11.42 88.33
N ASN A 628 -2.79 -10.65 88.01
CA ASN A 628 -3.34 -9.59 88.86
C ASN A 628 -2.32 -8.55 89.42
N GLY A 629 -1.11 -8.47 88.84
CA GLY A 629 -0.02 -7.60 89.27
C GLY A 629 1.09 -8.27 90.10
N GLU A 630 1.06 -9.59 90.28
CA GLU A 630 2.12 -10.40 90.92
C GLU A 630 2.87 -11.23 89.86
N GLU A 631 4.20 -11.35 89.97
CA GLU A 631 5.08 -11.87 88.90
C GLU A 631 5.13 -13.40 88.86
N ILE A 632 4.97 -13.98 87.66
CA ILE A 632 4.98 -15.42 87.39
C ILE A 632 6.36 -15.85 86.87
N VAL A 633 6.88 -15.17 85.85
CA VAL A 633 8.21 -15.45 85.27
C VAL A 633 8.75 -14.22 84.52
N SER A 634 10.08 -14.09 84.43
CA SER A 634 10.76 -13.08 83.63
C SER A 634 12.10 -13.57 83.07
N GLY A 635 12.56 -12.98 81.95
CA GLY A 635 13.76 -13.40 81.23
C GLY A 635 14.32 -12.28 80.32
N GLY A 636 15.54 -12.47 79.79
CA GLY A 636 16.20 -11.50 78.90
C GLY A 636 17.41 -12.06 78.14
N GLU A 637 17.63 -11.53 76.94
CA GLU A 637 18.30 -12.18 75.79
C GLU A 637 17.59 -13.47 75.35
N PHE A 638 16.99 -13.49 74.15
CA PHE A 638 16.21 -14.65 73.67
C PHE A 638 17.08 -15.76 73.07
N ALA A 639 16.68 -17.01 73.33
CA ALA A 639 17.07 -18.19 72.57
C ALA A 639 15.81 -18.84 71.97
N GLU A 640 15.93 -19.46 70.78
CA GLU A 640 14.79 -19.99 70.04
C GLU A 640 14.14 -21.21 70.75
N GLY A 641 12.82 -21.17 70.94
CA GLY A 641 12.03 -22.34 71.37
C GLY A 641 11.93 -22.57 72.89
N GLU A 642 12.19 -21.54 73.71
CA GLU A 642 12.01 -21.61 75.17
C GLU A 642 10.54 -21.95 75.54
N LYS A 643 10.36 -22.80 76.57
CA LYS A 643 9.07 -23.33 77.05
C LYS A 643 8.92 -23.12 78.56
N THR A 644 7.72 -22.75 79.02
CA THR A 644 7.43 -22.56 80.46
C THR A 644 6.02 -23.04 80.82
N ASN A 645 5.89 -24.00 81.74
CA ASN A 645 4.60 -24.50 82.21
C ASN A 645 4.12 -23.74 83.46
N PHE A 646 2.81 -23.53 83.58
CA PHE A 646 2.14 -22.93 84.76
C PHE A 646 0.66 -23.36 84.82
N CYS A 647 0.06 -23.36 86.01
CA CYS A 647 -1.38 -23.64 86.19
C CYS A 647 -2.17 -22.34 86.44
N VAL A 648 -3.46 -22.36 86.08
CA VAL A 648 -4.41 -21.27 86.31
C VAL A 648 -5.70 -21.81 86.92
N GLU A 649 -6.32 -21.04 87.82
CA GLU A 649 -7.61 -21.35 88.46
C GLU A 649 -8.58 -20.15 88.46
N ALA A 650 -9.89 -20.43 88.52
CA ALA A 650 -10.92 -19.41 88.62
C ALA A 650 -11.07 -18.81 90.02
N GLN A 651 -10.70 -17.53 90.18
CA GLN A 651 -11.06 -16.76 91.39
C GLN A 651 -12.54 -16.30 91.40
N SER A 652 -13.47 -17.21 91.11
CA SER A 652 -14.76 -17.23 91.80
C SER A 652 -14.51 -17.64 93.27
N GLY A 653 -13.94 -16.71 94.04
CA GLY A 653 -13.17 -17.04 95.24
C GLY A 653 -13.93 -17.84 96.30
N GLY A 654 -13.40 -19.02 96.66
CA GLY A 654 -14.12 -19.92 97.57
C GLY A 654 -13.39 -21.08 98.26
N GLY A 655 -12.25 -21.57 97.74
CA GLY A 655 -11.31 -22.40 98.51
C GLY A 655 -11.50 -23.92 98.49
N GLY A 656 -10.44 -24.61 98.06
CA GLY A 656 -10.26 -26.07 98.13
C GLY A 656 -9.59 -26.58 96.85
N MET A 657 -8.33 -27.01 96.92
CA MET A 657 -7.61 -27.56 95.77
C MET A 657 -8.33 -28.82 95.23
N PRO A 658 -8.37 -29.04 93.90
CA PRO A 658 -8.99 -30.22 93.33
C PRO A 658 -8.16 -31.49 93.62
N LEU A 659 -8.84 -32.56 94.04
CA LEU A 659 -8.26 -33.91 94.10
C LEU A 659 -8.37 -34.53 92.69
N THR A 660 -7.27 -34.95 92.08
CA THR A 660 -7.24 -35.30 90.65
C THR A 660 -7.88 -36.66 90.37
N GLU A 661 -8.91 -36.74 89.53
CA GLU A 661 -9.67 -38.00 89.31
C GLU A 661 -8.89 -39.09 88.54
N ILE A 662 -8.99 -40.34 89.00
CA ILE A 662 -8.32 -41.54 88.47
C ILE A 662 -9.21 -42.79 88.48
N GLU A 663 -9.02 -43.68 87.50
CA GLU A 663 -9.72 -44.97 87.40
C GLU A 663 -8.80 -46.18 87.69
N SER A 664 -9.40 -47.37 87.83
CA SER A 664 -8.65 -48.62 87.90
C SER A 664 -7.86 -48.88 86.62
N GLY A 665 -6.53 -48.91 86.73
CA GLY A 665 -5.62 -49.04 85.59
C GLY A 665 -4.97 -47.73 85.20
N HIS A 666 -5.23 -46.63 85.93
CA HIS A 666 -4.64 -45.32 85.68
C HIS A 666 -3.11 -45.38 85.52
N PHE A 667 -2.60 -44.52 84.65
CA PHE A 667 -1.19 -44.45 84.26
C PHE A 667 -0.44 -43.51 85.20
N PHE A 668 0.37 -44.08 86.09
CA PHE A 668 1.16 -43.31 87.03
C PHE A 668 2.48 -42.88 86.36
N PRO A 669 2.82 -41.58 86.36
CA PRO A 669 4.13 -41.11 85.90
C PRO A 669 5.22 -41.55 86.89
N VAL A 670 6.48 -41.38 86.51
CA VAL A 670 7.66 -41.71 87.33
C VAL A 670 7.62 -40.97 88.69
N GLY A 671 7.20 -41.67 89.76
CA GLY A 671 6.87 -41.06 91.06
C GLY A 671 6.10 -42.00 92.00
N THR A 672 5.45 -41.42 93.02
CA THR A 672 4.63 -42.09 94.06
C THR A 672 3.37 -41.25 94.36
N THR A 673 2.22 -41.87 94.63
CA THR A 673 0.88 -41.20 94.57
C THR A 673 -0.16 -41.81 95.53
N THR A 674 -1.08 -41.02 96.11
CA THR A 674 -2.12 -41.44 97.08
C THR A 674 -3.54 -41.10 96.61
N VAL A 675 -4.57 -41.94 96.89
CA VAL A 675 -5.92 -42.01 96.29
C VAL A 675 -7.09 -41.96 97.32
N THR A 676 -8.25 -41.37 96.95
CA THR A 676 -9.46 -41.07 97.75
C THR A 676 -10.75 -41.10 96.90
N CYS A 677 -11.78 -41.88 97.22
CA CYS A 677 -12.98 -42.07 96.38
C CYS A 677 -14.29 -41.55 96.98
N THR A 678 -15.19 -40.97 96.17
CA THR A 678 -16.49 -40.37 96.58
C THR A 678 -17.62 -40.83 95.63
N VAL A 679 -18.83 -41.13 96.11
CA VAL A 679 -20.05 -41.35 95.28
C VAL A 679 -20.98 -40.13 95.35
N THR A 680 -21.69 -39.84 94.25
CA THR A 680 -22.67 -38.75 94.12
C THR A 680 -23.85 -39.16 93.20
N ASP A 681 -25.07 -38.68 93.45
CA ASP A 681 -26.23 -38.84 92.56
C ASP A 681 -26.58 -37.59 91.73
N ALA A 682 -27.45 -37.73 90.72
CA ALA A 682 -27.92 -36.66 89.85
C ALA A 682 -28.85 -35.61 90.50
N GLY A 683 -29.22 -35.78 91.77
CA GLY A 683 -29.87 -34.79 92.65
C GLY A 683 -28.90 -34.10 93.64
N GLY A 684 -27.63 -34.54 93.72
CA GLY A 684 -26.56 -33.88 94.47
C GLY A 684 -26.27 -34.39 95.89
N ASN A 685 -26.50 -35.67 96.22
CA ASN A 685 -26.20 -36.25 97.55
C ASN A 685 -25.03 -37.29 97.50
N THR A 686 -24.27 -37.52 98.60
CA THR A 686 -22.85 -38.02 98.53
C THR A 686 -22.28 -38.93 99.69
N ASP A 687 -21.22 -39.76 99.46
CA ASP A 687 -20.47 -40.61 100.47
C ASP A 687 -18.97 -41.00 100.06
N VAL A 688 -18.01 -41.47 100.93
CA VAL A 688 -16.48 -41.40 100.70
C VAL A 688 -15.48 -42.51 101.28
N CYS A 689 -14.28 -42.83 100.67
CA CYS A 689 -13.14 -43.74 101.13
C CYS A 689 -11.67 -43.59 100.47
N THR A 690 -10.61 -44.46 100.61
CA THR A 690 -9.11 -44.22 100.24
C THR A 690 -8.07 -45.40 99.95
N PHE A 691 -6.88 -45.22 99.28
CA PHE A 691 -5.63 -46.12 99.13
C PHE A 691 -4.34 -45.48 98.40
N ASP A 692 -3.20 -46.16 97.96
CA ASP A 692 -1.96 -45.55 97.28
C ASP A 692 -1.01 -46.42 96.29
N VAL A 693 -0.09 -45.82 95.46
CA VAL A 693 0.65 -46.37 94.22
C VAL A 693 2.11 -45.76 93.85
N THR A 694 2.95 -46.27 92.88
CA THR A 694 4.37 -45.82 92.45
C THR A 694 5.00 -46.34 91.07
N VAL A 695 5.95 -45.65 90.32
CA VAL A 695 6.59 -45.98 88.94
C VAL A 695 8.07 -45.42 88.59
N ASN A 696 8.84 -45.88 87.52
CA ASN A 696 10.25 -45.52 87.02
C ASN A 696 10.65 -45.86 85.49
N ASP A 697 11.54 -45.13 84.71
CA ASP A 697 11.72 -45.15 83.17
C ASP A 697 13.15 -45.13 82.40
N THR A 698 13.28 -45.08 81.00
CA THR A 698 14.51 -45.46 80.16
C THR A 698 15.06 -44.99 78.70
N GLU A 699 14.41 -44.66 77.52
CA GLU A 699 15.00 -44.91 76.09
C GLU A 699 15.51 -43.80 75.03
N ALA A 700 15.43 -43.94 73.64
CA ALA A 700 16.18 -43.16 72.54
C ALA A 700 15.73 -43.19 70.99
N PRO A 701 16.11 -42.23 70.06
CA PRO A 701 15.38 -41.84 68.79
C PRO A 701 15.76 -42.39 67.38
N MET A 702 14.89 -42.18 66.36
CA MET A 702 15.02 -42.70 64.98
C MET A 702 14.40 -41.82 63.84
N ILE A 703 15.00 -41.76 62.63
CA ILE A 703 14.40 -41.10 61.43
C ILE A 703 13.26 -41.94 60.84
N ALA A 704 12.15 -41.28 60.44
CA ALA A 704 10.92 -41.91 59.97
C ALA A 704 10.68 -41.85 58.43
N THR A 705 11.27 -40.91 57.69
CA THR A 705 11.01 -40.72 56.25
C THR A 705 12.28 -40.53 55.41
N PRO A 706 12.33 -40.99 54.15
CA PRO A 706 13.44 -40.74 53.23
C PRO A 706 13.46 -39.29 52.72
N CYS A 707 14.65 -38.78 52.40
CA CYS A 707 14.85 -37.35 52.11
C CYS A 707 14.81 -37.01 50.59
N PRO A 708 14.55 -35.75 50.19
CA PRO A 708 14.26 -35.38 48.79
C PRO A 708 15.44 -35.44 47.80
N GLY A 709 15.20 -35.02 46.55
CA GLY A 709 16.19 -34.94 45.47
C GLY A 709 16.16 -33.61 44.69
N THR A 710 17.11 -33.41 43.78
CA THR A 710 17.44 -32.11 43.17
C THR A 710 16.33 -31.49 42.29
N ILE A 711 16.18 -30.15 42.35
CA ILE A 711 15.15 -29.37 41.62
C ILE A 711 15.79 -28.24 40.78
N THR A 712 15.24 -27.89 39.60
CA THR A 712 15.78 -26.82 38.71
C THR A 712 14.69 -25.92 38.10
N ARG A 713 14.93 -24.60 37.98
CA ARG A 713 14.04 -23.57 37.34
C ARG A 713 14.82 -22.43 36.63
N CYS A 714 14.11 -21.51 36.00
CA CYS A 714 14.63 -20.30 35.35
C CYS A 714 13.80 -19.07 35.73
N GLY A 715 14.44 -17.91 35.91
CA GLY A 715 13.86 -16.77 36.63
C GLY A 715 13.89 -16.99 38.15
N ALA A 716 14.10 -15.93 38.94
CA ALA A 716 14.08 -16.03 40.40
C ALA A 716 12.64 -16.33 40.87
N GLN A 717 12.43 -17.42 41.60
CA GLN A 717 11.10 -17.92 41.94
C GLN A 717 11.07 -18.80 43.19
N THR A 718 9.86 -19.02 43.72
CA THR A 718 9.63 -19.97 44.81
C THR A 718 9.75 -21.42 44.34
N VAL A 719 10.25 -22.31 45.22
CA VAL A 719 10.40 -23.75 44.97
C VAL A 719 10.00 -24.55 46.21
N SER A 720 9.18 -25.60 46.04
CA SER A 720 8.61 -26.39 47.15
C SER A 720 8.90 -27.90 47.04
N TRP A 721 8.94 -28.56 48.20
CA TRP A 721 9.17 -30.00 48.40
C TRP A 721 8.42 -30.48 49.66
N THR A 722 8.75 -31.67 50.19
CA THR A 722 8.19 -32.20 51.44
C THR A 722 9.31 -32.46 52.47
N PRO A 723 9.25 -31.91 53.70
CA PRO A 723 10.29 -32.12 54.72
C PRO A 723 10.33 -33.56 55.29
N PRO A 724 11.50 -34.03 55.77
CA PRO A 724 11.64 -35.30 56.46
C PRO A 724 11.35 -35.22 57.98
N THR A 725 11.08 -36.35 58.64
CA THR A 725 10.69 -36.44 60.07
C THR A 725 11.40 -37.57 60.84
N ALA A 726 11.28 -37.55 62.19
CA ALA A 726 11.86 -38.52 63.13
C ALA A 726 10.93 -38.74 64.36
N THR A 727 11.17 -39.81 65.14
CA THR A 727 10.34 -40.26 66.27
C THR A 727 11.15 -40.89 67.42
N ASP A 728 10.62 -40.81 68.64
CA ASP A 728 11.17 -41.38 69.89
C ASP A 728 10.03 -41.72 70.89
N ASN A 729 10.30 -42.48 71.96
CA ASN A 729 9.31 -42.84 72.99
C ASN A 729 9.17 -41.82 74.16
N CYS A 730 10.17 -40.98 74.41
CA CYS A 730 10.17 -39.92 75.42
C CYS A 730 10.32 -38.52 74.78
N ALA A 731 9.81 -38.41 73.54
CA ALA A 731 9.76 -37.25 72.66
C ALA A 731 11.11 -36.76 72.09
N VAL A 732 11.11 -36.59 70.76
CA VAL A 732 12.12 -35.82 70.02
C VAL A 732 11.87 -34.34 70.33
N VAL A 733 12.81 -33.72 71.03
CA VAL A 733 12.76 -32.35 71.57
C VAL A 733 13.10 -31.29 70.52
N SER A 734 13.93 -31.59 69.52
CA SER A 734 14.29 -30.62 68.47
C SER A 734 14.35 -31.20 67.06
N THR A 735 13.98 -30.36 66.09
CA THR A 735 14.19 -30.57 64.65
C THR A 735 14.69 -29.25 64.04
N VAL A 736 15.65 -29.28 63.11
CA VAL A 736 16.30 -28.07 62.57
C VAL A 736 16.56 -28.22 61.06
N SER A 737 16.29 -27.17 60.28
CA SER A 737 16.57 -27.07 58.82
C SER A 737 17.49 -25.88 58.49
N ASN A 738 17.91 -25.74 57.21
CA ASN A 738 18.62 -24.57 56.68
C ASN A 738 17.99 -23.94 55.40
N TYR A 739 16.91 -24.53 54.86
CA TYR A 739 16.03 -24.02 53.79
C TYR A 739 14.71 -24.81 53.88
N ASN A 740 13.59 -24.28 53.39
CA ASN A 740 12.27 -24.94 53.53
C ASN A 740 11.29 -24.74 52.35
N PRO A 741 10.21 -25.56 52.29
CA PRO A 741 9.33 -25.64 51.12
C PRO A 741 8.58 -24.35 50.80
N GLY A 742 8.89 -23.74 49.65
CA GLY A 742 8.26 -22.50 49.19
C GLY A 742 9.20 -21.30 49.23
N ASP A 743 10.41 -21.46 49.80
CA ASP A 743 11.47 -20.45 49.76
C ASP A 743 11.68 -19.88 48.35
N PHE A 744 11.95 -18.58 48.30
CA PHE A 744 12.26 -17.87 47.06
C PHE A 744 13.74 -18.02 46.72
N PHE A 745 14.04 -18.83 45.71
CA PHE A 745 15.41 -19.06 45.28
C PHE A 745 15.80 -18.03 44.21
N THR A 746 16.86 -17.29 44.52
CA THR A 746 17.56 -16.45 43.56
C THR A 746 18.43 -17.30 42.62
N VAL A 747 18.82 -16.71 41.49
CA VAL A 747 19.72 -17.31 40.49
C VAL A 747 20.97 -17.89 41.16
N GLY A 748 21.21 -19.20 41.01
CA GLY A 748 22.27 -19.93 41.71
C GLY A 748 21.92 -21.39 42.02
N THR A 749 22.75 -22.03 42.84
CA THR A 749 22.52 -23.40 43.35
C THR A 749 22.62 -23.38 44.88
N HIS A 750 21.68 -24.06 45.54
CA HIS A 750 21.42 -23.96 46.99
C HIS A 750 21.17 -25.37 47.57
N THR A 751 21.57 -25.64 48.82
CA THR A 751 21.61 -27.01 49.40
C THR A 751 20.92 -27.09 50.78
N VAL A 752 19.94 -27.97 50.91
CA VAL A 752 18.99 -28.16 52.03
C VAL A 752 19.40 -29.33 52.94
N THR A 753 19.24 -29.22 54.27
CA THR A 753 19.70 -30.17 55.31
C THR A 753 18.83 -30.13 56.57
N TYR A 754 18.48 -31.28 57.15
CA TYR A 754 17.63 -31.44 58.37
C TYR A 754 18.32 -32.29 59.48
N THR A 755 18.08 -31.99 60.77
CA THR A 755 18.64 -32.67 61.98
C THR A 755 17.62 -32.80 63.12
N PHE A 756 17.74 -33.80 64.02
CA PHE A 756 16.76 -34.19 65.07
C PHE A 756 17.42 -34.63 66.42
N SER A 757 16.82 -34.39 67.60
CA SER A 757 17.28 -34.91 68.92
C SER A 757 16.23 -34.97 70.07
N ASP A 758 16.48 -35.69 71.19
CA ASP A 758 15.53 -35.96 72.30
C ASP A 758 15.82 -35.34 73.69
N ALA A 759 14.94 -35.64 74.67
CA ALA A 759 15.02 -35.18 76.06
C ALA A 759 16.09 -35.88 76.93
N ALA A 760 16.59 -37.05 76.52
CA ALA A 760 17.67 -37.77 77.21
C ALA A 760 19.07 -37.33 76.72
N GLY A 761 19.15 -36.75 75.51
CA GLY A 761 20.33 -36.11 74.92
C GLY A 761 20.90 -36.76 73.64
N LEU A 762 20.07 -37.34 72.76
CA LEU A 762 20.48 -38.26 71.67
C LEU A 762 19.92 -37.82 70.28
N SER A 763 20.63 -38.02 69.13
CA SER A 763 20.41 -37.23 67.86
C SER A 763 20.77 -37.85 66.47
N VAL A 764 20.24 -37.33 65.32
CA VAL A 764 20.41 -37.84 63.89
C VAL A 764 20.06 -36.81 62.73
N SER A 765 20.42 -37.00 61.42
CA SER A 765 20.27 -35.97 60.29
C SER A 765 20.26 -36.43 58.77
N CYS A 766 19.88 -35.58 57.76
CA CYS A 766 19.97 -35.80 56.25
C CYS A 766 19.90 -34.51 55.31
N SER A 767 20.06 -34.58 53.95
CA SER A 767 20.19 -33.38 53.01
C SER A 767 19.94 -33.57 51.46
N PHE A 768 19.69 -32.50 50.64
CA PHE A 768 19.52 -32.43 49.13
C PHE A 768 19.70 -31.01 48.46
N ASP A 769 19.47 -30.78 47.14
CA ASP A 769 19.78 -29.52 46.36
C ASP A 769 18.62 -28.82 45.55
N VAL A 770 18.77 -27.52 45.20
CA VAL A 770 17.89 -26.67 44.32
C VAL A 770 18.71 -25.73 43.39
N VAL A 771 18.25 -25.45 42.15
CA VAL A 771 18.99 -24.67 41.11
C VAL A 771 18.10 -23.68 40.31
N ILE A 772 18.57 -22.44 40.06
CA ILE A 772 17.86 -21.36 39.34
C ILE A 772 18.76 -20.62 38.32
N ASN A 773 18.24 -20.29 37.13
CA ASN A 773 18.95 -19.56 36.05
C ASN A 773 18.43 -18.12 35.80
N PRO A 774 19.22 -17.18 35.23
CA PRO A 774 18.86 -15.76 35.04
C PRO A 774 18.03 -15.45 33.78
N LEU A 775 17.58 -14.19 33.68
CA LEU A 775 16.92 -13.55 32.53
C LEU A 775 17.84 -12.45 31.92
N PRO A 776 17.63 -12.02 30.65
CA PRO A 776 18.43 -10.97 30.01
C PRO A 776 17.99 -9.53 30.38
N GLU A 777 18.91 -8.57 30.28
CA GLU A 777 18.74 -7.15 30.64
C GLU A 777 18.81 -6.20 29.43
N VAL A 778 18.27 -4.98 29.54
CA VAL A 778 18.26 -3.93 28.50
C VAL A 778 18.56 -2.55 29.12
N GLU A 779 19.32 -1.69 28.43
CA GLU A 779 19.77 -0.36 28.87
C GLU A 779 19.25 0.75 27.94
N ILE A 780 18.85 1.92 28.50
CA ILE A 780 18.31 3.06 27.73
C ILE A 780 19.15 4.33 27.96
N THR A 781 19.45 5.03 26.87
CA THR A 781 20.31 6.23 26.85
C THR A 781 19.72 7.35 25.97
N GLN A 782 20.21 8.59 26.12
CA GLN A 782 19.63 9.80 25.52
C GLN A 782 20.44 10.34 24.31
N ASP A 783 19.72 10.86 23.30
CA ASP A 783 20.22 11.78 22.26
C ASP A 783 19.93 13.28 22.57
N ASP A 784 20.71 14.19 21.97
CA ASP A 784 20.69 15.63 22.27
C ASP A 784 19.38 16.38 21.90
N LEU A 785 18.92 17.25 22.80
CA LEU A 785 17.68 18.03 22.65
C LEU A 785 17.83 19.23 21.68
N PRO A 786 16.97 19.37 20.64
CA PRO A 786 17.02 20.51 19.70
C PRO A 786 16.75 21.88 20.34
N THR A 787 17.64 22.84 20.08
CA THR A 787 17.85 24.05 20.90
C THR A 787 16.87 25.23 20.67
N TRP A 788 15.62 24.99 20.26
CA TRP A 788 14.57 26.03 20.22
C TRP A 788 13.12 25.50 20.12
N CYS A 789 12.35 25.63 21.22
CA CYS A 789 10.93 25.28 21.24
C CYS A 789 10.04 26.30 20.50
N GLN A 790 9.89 26.16 19.17
CA GLN A 790 8.68 26.58 18.44
C GLN A 790 8.58 26.05 16.99
N GLY A 791 7.78 25.00 16.80
CA GLY A 791 7.09 24.75 15.52
C GLY A 791 7.53 23.54 14.68
N ILE A 792 6.69 22.50 14.71
CA ILE A 792 6.53 21.42 13.71
C ILE A 792 7.63 20.33 13.67
N LYS A 793 7.22 19.13 14.09
CA LYS A 793 7.89 17.82 13.93
C LYS A 793 8.51 17.60 12.54
N VAL A 794 9.77 17.18 12.52
CA VAL A 794 10.25 16.03 11.75
C VAL A 794 11.21 15.27 12.67
N LEU A 795 11.15 13.93 12.67
CA LEU A 795 12.10 13.08 13.40
C LEU A 795 12.80 12.20 12.36
N THR A 796 14.05 12.54 12.05
CA THR A 796 14.96 11.78 11.19
C THR A 796 16.32 11.82 11.87
N ALA A 797 16.75 10.68 12.41
CA ALA A 797 17.99 10.57 13.16
C ALA A 797 19.02 9.74 12.38
N GLU A 798 20.11 10.39 11.99
CA GLU A 798 21.40 9.75 11.73
C GLU A 798 22.52 10.76 12.07
N VAL A 799 23.75 10.25 12.25
CA VAL A 799 25.04 10.97 12.30
C VAL A 799 25.52 11.51 13.66
N LEU A 800 26.23 10.62 14.36
CA LEU A 800 27.55 10.83 15.00
C LEU A 800 27.78 12.04 15.94
N ASN A 801 27.72 11.71 17.24
CA ASN A 801 28.74 11.95 18.28
C ASN A 801 29.02 13.43 18.73
N PRO A 802 28.95 13.73 20.05
CA PRO A 802 28.74 15.10 20.54
C PRO A 802 30.02 15.88 20.91
N GLU A 803 29.89 17.21 21.03
CA GLU A 803 30.53 17.97 22.12
C GLU A 803 29.89 19.37 22.35
N VAL A 804 29.76 19.76 23.63
CA VAL A 804 29.47 21.13 24.16
C VAL A 804 28.05 21.70 23.99
N LEU A 805 27.29 21.73 25.11
CA LEU A 805 26.94 22.98 25.82
C LEU A 805 26.39 22.71 27.24
N THR A 806 26.75 23.53 28.23
CA THR A 806 26.45 23.27 29.65
C THR A 806 25.37 24.19 30.25
N PHE A 807 24.16 23.64 30.40
CA PHE A 807 23.15 24.13 31.35
C PHE A 807 22.59 22.93 32.13
N PRO A 808 22.33 23.03 33.45
CA PRO A 808 21.84 21.89 34.22
C PRO A 808 20.38 21.59 33.89
N LEU A 809 20.16 20.55 33.09
CA LEU A 809 18.85 19.94 32.89
C LEU A 809 18.47 19.08 34.10
N THR A 810 17.17 19.00 34.39
CA THR A 810 16.60 18.19 35.49
C THR A 810 15.64 17.16 34.90
N TYR A 811 15.86 15.89 35.21
CA TYR A 811 15.25 14.72 34.53
C TYR A 811 14.41 13.91 35.52
N ASN A 812 13.09 14.03 35.50
CA ASN A 812 12.26 13.31 36.47
C ASN A 812 11.47 12.18 35.78
N TRP A 813 11.84 10.93 36.10
CA TRP A 813 11.22 9.71 35.57
C TRP A 813 9.95 9.30 36.34
N SER A 814 8.99 8.70 35.64
CA SER A 814 7.68 8.33 36.19
C SER A 814 7.69 7.14 37.16
N ASP A 815 8.77 6.37 37.20
CA ASP A 815 8.99 5.27 38.14
C ASP A 815 9.46 5.73 39.54
N GLY A 816 9.84 7.01 39.67
CA GLY A 816 10.34 7.59 40.92
C GLY A 816 11.84 7.43 41.17
N LEU A 817 12.62 6.89 40.22
CA LEU A 817 14.07 6.70 40.39
C LEU A 817 14.89 8.02 40.36
N GLY A 818 14.25 9.14 40.00
CA GLY A 818 14.76 10.50 40.26
C GLY A 818 15.68 11.07 39.17
N ASN A 819 16.51 12.04 39.57
CA ASN A 819 17.28 12.92 38.66
C ASN A 819 18.49 12.26 37.99
N ALA A 820 18.26 11.21 37.19
CA ALA A 820 19.26 10.51 36.38
C ALA A 820 19.04 10.72 34.88
N SER A 821 20.12 10.84 34.11
CA SER A 821 20.11 11.01 32.65
C SER A 821 20.00 9.69 31.87
N GLN A 822 20.00 8.55 32.58
CA GLN A 822 19.87 7.18 32.08
C GLN A 822 19.11 6.37 33.15
N VAL A 823 18.39 5.32 32.75
CA VAL A 823 17.66 4.44 33.68
C VAL A 823 17.68 2.99 33.16
N ILE A 824 17.71 2.03 34.08
CA ILE A 824 17.57 0.59 33.78
C ILE A 824 16.12 0.21 34.09
N ALA A 825 15.40 -0.30 33.10
CA ALA A 825 13.99 -0.66 33.25
C ALA A 825 13.84 -2.14 33.66
N PRO A 826 13.19 -2.45 34.80
CA PRO A 826 13.11 -3.83 35.32
C PRO A 826 11.96 -4.67 34.75
N ALA A 827 11.04 -4.10 33.96
CA ALA A 827 9.86 -4.78 33.41
C ALA A 827 9.31 -4.04 32.18
N ASN A 828 8.37 -4.68 31.47
CA ASN A 828 7.62 -4.02 30.39
C ASN A 828 6.74 -2.89 30.94
N GLY A 829 6.60 -1.80 30.18
CA GLY A 829 5.77 -0.66 30.54
C GLY A 829 6.09 0.61 29.76
N THR A 830 5.24 1.63 29.90
CA THR A 830 5.49 2.97 29.36
C THR A 830 6.14 3.87 30.41
N TYR A 831 7.37 4.28 30.16
CA TYR A 831 8.18 5.13 31.02
C TYR A 831 8.17 6.56 30.46
N PHE A 832 7.88 7.54 31.33
CA PHE A 832 7.85 8.96 30.99
C PHE A 832 9.01 9.67 31.68
N VAL A 833 9.73 10.53 30.96
CA VAL A 833 10.71 11.45 31.52
C VAL A 833 10.27 12.89 31.29
N THR A 834 10.25 13.69 32.36
CA THR A 834 10.07 15.14 32.26
C THR A 834 11.44 15.79 32.32
N VAL A 835 11.88 16.39 31.20
CA VAL A 835 13.15 17.14 31.14
C VAL A 835 12.84 18.63 31.26
N THR A 836 13.38 19.26 32.31
CA THR A 836 13.18 20.70 32.62
C THR A 836 14.50 21.45 32.53
N ASP A 837 14.50 22.59 31.84
CA ASP A 837 15.66 23.47 31.71
C ASP A 837 15.79 24.47 32.89
N ALA A 838 16.93 25.14 32.96
CA ALA A 838 17.23 26.15 33.98
C ALA A 838 16.44 27.47 33.85
N LEU A 839 15.56 27.60 32.85
CA LEU A 839 14.66 28.73 32.63
C LEU A 839 13.19 28.39 32.96
N GLY A 840 12.89 27.13 33.29
CA GLY A 840 11.54 26.63 33.60
C GLY A 840 10.74 26.17 32.38
N CYS A 841 11.37 25.99 31.23
CA CYS A 841 10.76 25.30 30.10
C CYS A 841 10.93 23.79 30.29
N PHE A 842 9.85 23.03 30.12
CA PHE A 842 9.87 21.57 30.27
C PHE A 842 9.25 20.88 29.05
N THR A 843 9.78 19.70 28.74
CA THR A 843 9.19 18.74 27.80
C THR A 843 8.94 17.42 28.52
N VAL A 844 7.94 16.67 28.07
CA VAL A 844 7.67 15.32 28.55
C VAL A 844 7.81 14.39 27.35
N GLU A 845 8.65 13.38 27.49
CA GLU A 845 8.90 12.36 26.49
C GLU A 845 8.62 10.99 27.08
N SER A 846 8.19 10.03 26.26
CA SER A 846 7.73 8.73 26.73
C SER A 846 8.15 7.62 25.78
N THR A 847 8.69 6.54 26.32
CA THR A 847 9.00 5.32 25.58
C THR A 847 8.29 4.13 26.19
N THR A 848 7.84 3.20 25.37
CA THR A 848 7.20 1.95 25.80
C THR A 848 8.16 0.81 25.55
N ILE A 849 8.49 0.09 26.61
CA ILE A 849 9.29 -1.12 26.57
C ILE A 849 8.32 -2.29 26.59
N ASP A 850 8.17 -2.97 25.46
CA ASP A 850 7.55 -4.29 25.41
C ASP A 850 8.60 -5.31 24.99
N VAL A 851 9.24 -5.95 25.97
CA VAL A 851 10.02 -7.16 25.75
C VAL A 851 9.05 -8.33 25.63
N ASP A 852 8.50 -8.51 24.43
CA ASP A 852 7.72 -9.70 24.11
C ASP A 852 8.66 -10.89 23.84
N ILE A 853 8.91 -11.65 24.91
CA ILE A 853 9.70 -12.89 24.90
C ILE A 853 9.05 -14.03 24.11
N SER A 854 7.88 -13.81 23.48
CA SER A 854 7.22 -14.77 22.57
C SER A 854 7.31 -14.41 21.08
N THR A 855 7.62 -13.15 20.70
CA THR A 855 7.80 -12.75 19.28
C THR A 855 9.25 -12.65 18.82
N LEU A 856 10.23 -12.71 19.73
CA LEU A 856 11.67 -12.71 19.39
C LEU A 856 12.22 -14.07 18.87
N LEU A 857 11.35 -15.07 18.71
CA LEU A 857 11.56 -16.29 17.92
C LEU A 857 10.24 -16.48 17.15
N SER A 858 10.15 -16.50 15.83
CA SER A 858 11.09 -16.89 14.77
C SER A 858 10.36 -16.73 13.42
N ALA A 859 11.05 -16.42 12.31
CA ALA A 859 10.38 -15.87 11.13
C ALA A 859 10.92 -16.32 9.75
N TYR A 860 11.40 -17.56 9.58
CA TYR A 860 11.73 -18.03 8.22
C TYR A 860 10.51 -17.90 7.29
N THR A 861 10.76 -17.66 6.00
CA THR A 861 9.73 -17.60 4.97
C THR A 861 10.16 -18.53 3.84
N ILE A 862 9.36 -19.57 3.62
CA ILE A 862 9.47 -20.49 2.49
C ILE A 862 8.25 -20.26 1.60
N ILE A 863 8.46 -20.09 0.30
CA ILE A 863 7.40 -19.89 -0.71
C ILE A 863 7.60 -20.92 -1.84
N SER A 864 6.54 -21.66 -2.17
CA SER A 864 6.48 -22.61 -3.28
C SER A 864 5.23 -22.35 -4.12
N GLY A 865 5.29 -22.68 -5.42
CA GLY A 865 4.12 -22.67 -6.30
C GLY A 865 3.57 -24.09 -6.48
N GLU A 866 3.86 -24.71 -7.61
CA GLU A 866 3.16 -25.92 -8.11
C GLU A 866 3.15 -27.14 -7.17
N GLU A 867 4.22 -27.41 -6.41
CA GLU A 867 4.34 -28.57 -5.50
C GLU A 867 5.05 -28.21 -4.16
N PHE A 868 4.75 -28.94 -3.08
CA PHE A 868 5.43 -28.79 -1.79
C PHE A 868 5.49 -30.11 -0.98
N GLU A 869 6.69 -30.61 -0.71
CA GLU A 869 6.94 -31.86 0.04
C GLU A 869 7.93 -31.61 1.20
N MET A 870 7.47 -31.58 2.46
CA MET A 870 8.38 -31.37 3.59
C MET A 870 8.23 -32.40 4.71
N TYR A 871 9.26 -33.24 4.86
CA TYR A 871 9.46 -34.08 6.03
C TYR A 871 10.38 -33.37 7.03
N LEU A 872 9.89 -33.10 8.24
CA LEU A 872 10.59 -32.27 9.23
C LEU A 872 10.92 -33.07 10.51
N SER A 873 12.21 -33.15 10.89
CA SER A 873 12.66 -33.82 12.12
C SER A 873 12.51 -32.95 13.37
N ASP A 874 12.87 -31.67 13.28
CA ASP A 874 12.74 -30.67 14.35
C ASP A 874 12.65 -29.26 13.72
N VAL A 875 11.67 -28.47 14.17
CA VAL A 875 11.42 -27.10 13.72
C VAL A 875 11.57 -26.15 14.91
N ILE A 876 12.35 -25.07 14.73
CA ILE A 876 12.51 -24.01 15.75
C ILE A 876 11.83 -22.71 15.25
N GLY A 877 10.60 -22.90 14.77
CA GLY A 877 9.59 -21.92 14.38
C GLY A 877 9.86 -21.04 13.14
N GLY A 878 8.77 -20.60 12.49
CA GLY A 878 8.77 -19.80 11.27
C GLY A 878 7.48 -20.01 10.46
N GLY A 879 7.45 -19.52 9.21
CA GLY A 879 6.27 -19.54 8.34
C GLY A 879 6.48 -20.17 6.96
N VAL A 880 5.43 -20.79 6.46
CA VAL A 880 5.32 -21.34 5.09
C VAL A 880 4.14 -20.69 4.37
N GLY A 881 4.36 -20.31 3.11
CA GLY A 881 3.32 -19.94 2.15
C GLY A 881 3.38 -20.84 0.92
N ILE A 882 2.23 -21.20 0.38
CA ILE A 882 2.05 -21.99 -0.84
C ILE A 882 0.96 -21.29 -1.68
N GLU A 883 1.16 -21.18 -3.00
CA GLU A 883 0.29 -20.43 -3.93
C GLU A 883 0.06 -21.24 -5.22
N ASP A 884 -1.20 -21.53 -5.58
CA ASP A 884 -1.60 -22.32 -6.77
C ASP A 884 -0.97 -23.75 -6.86
N ALA A 885 -0.87 -24.49 -5.74
CA ALA A 885 -0.31 -25.86 -5.75
C ALA A 885 -1.32 -26.96 -6.12
N ASP A 886 -0.90 -27.91 -6.97
CA ASP A 886 -1.67 -29.11 -7.34
C ASP A 886 -1.81 -30.09 -6.13
N GLU A 887 -0.73 -30.28 -5.35
CA GLU A 887 -0.74 -31.09 -4.11
C GLU A 887 0.37 -30.65 -3.12
N ALA A 888 0.05 -30.63 -1.81
CA ALA A 888 0.98 -30.29 -0.74
C ALA A 888 0.98 -31.33 0.40
N GLU A 889 2.15 -31.93 0.69
CA GLU A 889 2.35 -32.87 1.80
C GLU A 889 3.34 -32.30 2.85
N VAL A 890 2.88 -32.18 4.10
CA VAL A 890 3.67 -31.64 5.21
C VAL A 890 3.65 -32.60 6.40
N ALA A 891 4.78 -33.27 6.66
CA ALA A 891 4.92 -34.30 7.69
C ALA A 891 5.81 -33.83 8.86
N LEU A 892 5.21 -33.70 10.05
CA LEU A 892 5.81 -33.05 11.21
C LEU A 892 6.10 -34.06 12.34
N ASN A 893 7.38 -34.28 12.67
CA ASN A 893 7.76 -35.24 13.72
C ASN A 893 7.86 -34.63 15.14
N SER A 894 7.89 -33.31 15.29
CA SER A 894 7.98 -32.65 16.62
C SER A 894 7.20 -31.33 16.73
N ASN A 895 7.38 -30.57 17.81
CA ASN A 895 6.39 -29.64 18.37
C ASN A 895 6.37 -28.23 17.73
N ILE A 896 5.15 -27.67 17.66
CA ILE A 896 4.82 -26.24 17.41
C ILE A 896 5.26 -25.68 16.06
N PHE A 897 4.28 -25.56 15.15
CA PHE A 897 4.33 -24.69 13.98
C PHE A 897 3.53 -23.40 14.26
N THR A 898 4.03 -22.23 13.83
CA THR A 898 3.49 -20.92 14.25
C THR A 898 2.66 -20.18 13.19
N PHE A 899 2.94 -20.34 11.89
CA PHE A 899 2.13 -19.76 10.81
C PHE A 899 2.18 -20.60 9.52
N PHE A 900 1.03 -21.11 9.08
CA PHE A 900 0.87 -21.77 7.79
C PHE A 900 -0.17 -21.03 6.93
N ARG A 901 0.14 -20.84 5.65
CA ARG A 901 -0.81 -20.51 4.59
C ARG A 901 -0.59 -21.44 3.41
N ALA A 902 -1.68 -21.89 2.81
CA ALA A 902 -1.67 -22.51 1.50
C ALA A 902 -2.91 -22.07 0.71
N ASP A 903 -2.71 -21.89 -0.58
CA ASP A 903 -3.73 -21.94 -1.61
C ASP A 903 -3.37 -23.13 -2.52
N ALA A 904 -4.11 -24.23 -2.40
CA ALA A 904 -3.73 -25.54 -2.93
C ALA A 904 -4.93 -26.50 -3.05
N ASP A 905 -4.97 -27.28 -4.12
CA ASP A 905 -6.12 -28.15 -4.46
C ASP A 905 -6.24 -29.37 -3.50
N ASN A 906 -5.12 -29.79 -2.88
CA ASN A 906 -5.08 -30.78 -1.80
C ASN A 906 -3.96 -30.49 -0.78
N VAL A 907 -4.27 -30.53 0.51
CA VAL A 907 -3.30 -30.33 1.62
C VAL A 907 -3.39 -31.48 2.62
N GLN A 908 -2.30 -32.22 2.80
CA GLN A 908 -2.15 -33.23 3.86
C GLN A 908 -1.14 -32.79 4.91
N VAL A 909 -1.53 -32.85 6.18
CA VAL A 909 -0.65 -32.49 7.30
C VAL A 909 -0.72 -33.53 8.42
N ASP A 910 0.36 -34.29 8.60
CA ASP A 910 0.49 -35.29 9.67
C ASP A 910 1.32 -34.71 10.82
N GLY A 911 0.64 -34.30 11.90
CA GLY A 911 1.25 -33.68 13.08
C GLY A 911 0.22 -33.19 14.09
N SER A 912 0.59 -33.03 15.37
CA SER A 912 -0.38 -32.81 16.47
C SER A 912 -0.23 -31.51 17.28
N SER A 913 0.22 -30.40 16.65
CA SER A 913 0.07 -29.06 17.24
C SER A 913 0.23 -27.94 16.20
N PHE A 914 -0.80 -27.09 16.05
CA PHE A 914 -0.78 -25.88 15.21
C PHE A 914 -1.30 -24.68 15.99
N ILE A 915 -0.78 -23.49 15.70
CA ILE A 915 -1.32 -22.21 16.15
C ILE A 915 -1.54 -21.36 14.89
N ASN A 916 -2.72 -20.72 14.78
CA ASN A 916 -3.17 -19.89 13.65
C ASN A 916 -3.14 -20.59 12.26
N ASN A 917 -4.33 -20.85 11.69
CA ASN A 917 -4.44 -21.54 10.40
C ASN A 917 -5.40 -20.83 9.44
N PHE A 918 -4.98 -20.62 8.20
CA PHE A 918 -5.77 -20.15 7.07
C PHE A 918 -5.38 -20.97 5.82
N ILE A 919 -6.29 -21.81 5.33
CA ILE A 919 -6.07 -22.81 4.25
C ILE A 919 -6.77 -22.37 2.93
N ASP A 920 -7.15 -21.10 2.85
CA ASP A 920 -8.12 -20.56 1.87
C ASP A 920 -8.04 -19.02 1.93
N ALA A 921 -6.86 -18.45 1.60
CA ALA A 921 -6.59 -17.01 1.71
C ALA A 921 -5.32 -16.55 0.94
N ASP A 922 -5.55 -15.98 -0.25
CA ASP A 922 -4.60 -15.45 -1.24
C ASP A 922 -3.29 -14.94 -0.61
N PHE A 923 -2.15 -15.54 -0.98
CA PHE A 923 -0.82 -15.13 -0.51
C PHE A 923 -0.02 -14.39 -1.59
N ASN A 924 -0.65 -13.37 -2.17
CA ASN A 924 -0.16 -12.64 -3.35
C ASN A 924 1.11 -11.81 -3.08
N ILE A 925 2.26 -12.47 -2.97
CA ILE A 925 3.59 -11.87 -2.94
C ILE A 925 4.20 -11.99 -4.35
N PRO A 926 4.39 -10.88 -5.09
CA PRO A 926 4.89 -10.96 -6.45
C PRO A 926 6.33 -11.51 -6.48
N PHE A 927 6.50 -12.70 -7.06
CA PHE A 927 7.80 -13.34 -7.27
C PHE A 927 8.80 -12.39 -7.96
N PRO A 928 10.07 -12.31 -7.48
CA PRO A 928 11.08 -11.43 -8.06
C PRO A 928 11.34 -11.68 -9.55
N ALA A 929 11.04 -10.68 -10.39
CA ALA A 929 11.18 -10.77 -11.85
C ALA A 929 12.60 -11.18 -12.28
N PHE A 930 12.71 -12.35 -12.91
CA PHE A 930 14.00 -13.01 -13.15
C PHE A 930 14.92 -12.28 -14.14
N GLN A 931 16.07 -11.80 -13.66
CA GLN A 931 17.10 -11.17 -14.49
C GLN A 931 17.95 -12.21 -15.23
N SER A 932 17.49 -12.64 -16.41
CA SER A 932 18.27 -13.56 -17.25
C SER A 932 19.60 -12.93 -17.72
N ASN A 933 20.73 -13.61 -17.49
CA ASN A 933 22.04 -13.14 -17.93
C ASN A 933 22.29 -13.49 -19.43
N PRO A 934 22.47 -12.50 -20.32
CA PRO A 934 22.53 -12.73 -21.77
C PRO A 934 23.88 -13.28 -22.30
N PHE A 935 24.93 -13.38 -21.46
CA PHE A 935 26.26 -13.72 -21.96
C PHE A 935 26.45 -15.23 -22.20
N ASN A 936 27.16 -15.57 -23.28
CA ASN A 936 27.35 -16.96 -23.74
C ASN A 936 28.83 -17.44 -23.71
N ASN A 937 29.79 -16.55 -23.41
CA ASN A 937 31.23 -16.80 -23.47
C ASN A 937 31.89 -16.74 -22.09
N PHE A 938 31.67 -17.76 -21.27
CA PHE A 938 32.18 -17.82 -19.90
C PHE A 938 33.36 -18.79 -19.75
N ASN A 939 34.34 -18.45 -18.90
CA ASN A 939 35.46 -19.34 -18.57
C ASN A 939 35.10 -20.31 -17.44
N ASN A 940 35.17 -21.62 -17.69
CA ASN A 940 34.97 -22.64 -16.64
C ASN A 940 36.05 -22.56 -15.56
N VAL A 941 35.65 -22.76 -14.31
CA VAL A 941 36.51 -22.78 -13.12
C VAL A 941 36.53 -24.19 -12.55
N ASN A 942 37.71 -24.72 -12.23
CA ASN A 942 37.86 -25.97 -11.49
C ASN A 942 38.80 -25.73 -10.31
N VAL A 943 38.26 -25.66 -9.09
CA VAL A 943 39.07 -25.61 -7.86
C VAL A 943 39.53 -27.04 -7.56
N ALA A 944 40.84 -27.24 -7.43
CA ALA A 944 41.39 -28.56 -7.09
C ALA A 944 41.05 -28.91 -5.62
N GLY A 945 40.89 -30.21 -5.33
CA GLY A 945 40.61 -30.67 -3.97
C GLY A 945 41.65 -30.18 -2.95
N ASN A 946 41.21 -29.82 -1.75
CA ASN A 946 42.01 -29.23 -0.67
C ASN A 946 42.81 -27.97 -1.09
N SER A 947 42.30 -27.16 -2.02
CA SER A 947 42.92 -25.89 -2.43
C SER A 947 41.95 -24.71 -2.39
N THR A 948 42.48 -23.50 -2.25
CA THR A 948 41.70 -22.26 -2.19
C THR A 948 41.79 -21.49 -3.51
N MET A 949 40.67 -20.97 -4.00
CA MET A 949 40.62 -20.12 -5.20
C MET A 949 39.65 -18.95 -5.02
N THR A 950 40.09 -17.74 -5.36
CA THR A 950 39.29 -16.52 -5.28
C THR A 950 38.70 -16.12 -6.63
N LEU A 951 37.41 -15.81 -6.66
CA LEU A 951 36.68 -15.26 -7.79
C LEU A 951 36.35 -13.78 -7.52
N SER A 952 37.11 -12.88 -8.16
CA SER A 952 36.93 -11.43 -8.07
C SER A 952 36.35 -10.80 -9.36
N GLY A 953 36.11 -11.60 -10.40
CA GLY A 953 35.43 -11.18 -11.62
C GLY A 953 33.91 -11.36 -11.56
N THR A 954 33.18 -10.66 -12.42
CA THR A 954 31.70 -10.70 -12.47
C THR A 954 31.13 -11.89 -13.26
N ASN A 955 31.92 -12.62 -14.06
CA ASN A 955 31.38 -13.57 -15.06
C ASN A 955 32.24 -14.84 -15.21
N TYR A 956 31.67 -16.01 -14.87
CA TYR A 956 32.31 -17.33 -14.88
C TYR A 956 31.42 -18.43 -15.46
N GLY A 957 32.05 -19.52 -15.88
CA GLY A 957 31.41 -20.63 -16.59
C GLY A 957 30.82 -21.65 -15.65
N ASN A 958 31.00 -22.93 -15.99
CA ASN A 958 30.75 -23.99 -15.03
C ASN A 958 31.82 -23.86 -13.93
N VAL A 959 31.40 -23.66 -12.68
CA VAL A 959 32.27 -23.65 -11.50
C VAL A 959 32.18 -25.00 -10.81
N TYR A 960 33.29 -25.73 -10.78
CA TYR A 960 33.44 -26.97 -10.02
C TYR A 960 34.36 -26.75 -8.83
N VAL A 961 33.89 -27.09 -7.62
CA VAL A 961 34.68 -27.01 -6.38
C VAL A 961 35.01 -28.43 -5.91
N GLY A 962 36.29 -28.79 -5.93
CA GLY A 962 36.76 -30.15 -5.59
C GLY A 962 36.62 -30.51 -4.11
N PHE A 963 36.84 -31.79 -3.79
CA PHE A 963 36.74 -32.33 -2.44
C PHE A 963 37.57 -31.51 -1.44
N GLY A 964 36.98 -31.06 -0.33
CA GLY A 964 37.69 -30.27 0.69
C GLY A 964 38.24 -28.91 0.22
N ALA A 965 37.82 -28.40 -0.94
CA ALA A 965 38.34 -27.17 -1.53
C ALA A 965 37.55 -25.93 -1.11
N THR A 966 38.21 -24.77 -1.09
CA THR A 966 37.61 -23.49 -0.71
C THR A 966 37.46 -22.57 -1.92
N LEU A 967 36.23 -22.21 -2.26
CA LEU A 967 35.93 -21.11 -3.18
C LEU A 967 35.74 -19.83 -2.37
N ILE A 968 36.49 -18.77 -2.66
CA ILE A 968 36.27 -17.44 -2.09
C ILE A 968 35.64 -16.56 -3.17
N ILE A 969 34.57 -15.86 -2.85
CA ILE A 969 33.89 -14.92 -3.73
C ILE A 969 34.14 -13.51 -3.20
N ASP A 970 34.76 -12.70 -4.06
CA ASP A 970 35.38 -11.40 -3.75
C ASP A 970 34.83 -10.31 -4.67
N ASN A 971 33.59 -10.49 -5.14
CA ASN A 971 32.84 -9.54 -5.95
C ASN A 971 31.38 -9.52 -5.45
N ALA A 972 30.77 -8.32 -5.39
CA ALA A 972 29.40 -8.14 -4.92
C ALA A 972 28.33 -8.51 -5.96
N ASP A 973 28.70 -8.65 -7.23
CA ASP A 973 27.85 -9.19 -8.31
C ASP A 973 28.64 -10.27 -9.06
N ILE A 974 28.14 -11.52 -9.03
CA ILE A 974 28.81 -12.66 -9.66
C ILE A 974 27.85 -13.56 -10.44
N HIS A 975 28.17 -13.72 -11.73
CA HIS A 975 27.41 -14.53 -12.66
C HIS A 975 28.10 -15.85 -12.98
N LEU A 976 27.39 -16.97 -12.83
CA LEU A 976 27.88 -18.32 -13.08
C LEU A 976 27.04 -19.00 -14.18
N ARG A 977 27.65 -19.88 -14.97
CA ARG A 977 26.88 -20.75 -15.89
C ARG A 977 26.26 -21.95 -15.16
N SER A 978 26.91 -22.47 -14.11
CA SER A 978 26.41 -23.52 -13.21
C SER A 978 27.36 -23.66 -12.02
N LEU A 979 26.86 -23.97 -10.83
CA LEU A 979 27.70 -24.29 -9.67
C LEU A 979 27.60 -25.78 -9.33
N THR A 980 28.72 -26.45 -9.08
CA THR A 980 28.78 -27.85 -8.64
C THR A 980 29.90 -28.01 -7.62
N THR A 981 29.59 -28.41 -6.39
CA THR A 981 30.62 -28.76 -5.40
C THR A 981 30.72 -30.26 -5.18
N ALA A 982 31.88 -30.72 -4.75
CA ALA A 982 32.10 -32.05 -4.21
C ALA A 982 32.03 -32.03 -2.67
N LYS A 983 32.09 -33.22 -2.04
CA LYS A 983 32.01 -33.39 -0.59
C LYS A 983 33.05 -32.57 0.19
N ASP A 984 32.68 -32.11 1.38
CA ASP A 984 33.50 -31.34 2.34
C ASP A 984 34.02 -29.98 1.81
N ALA A 985 33.47 -29.46 0.72
CA ALA A 985 33.90 -28.18 0.14
C ALA A 985 33.31 -26.95 0.87
N THR A 986 34.00 -25.81 0.76
CA THR A 986 33.63 -24.55 1.40
C THR A 986 33.44 -23.45 0.36
N ILE A 987 32.39 -22.64 0.50
CA ILE A 987 32.21 -21.39 -0.25
C ILE A 987 32.17 -20.24 0.76
N ILE A 988 33.10 -19.29 0.61
CA ILE A 988 33.25 -18.08 1.43
C ILE A 988 32.88 -16.88 0.57
N PHE A 989 32.22 -15.89 1.17
CA PHE A 989 31.97 -14.58 0.56
C PHE A 989 32.68 -13.53 1.42
N ASN A 990 33.46 -12.64 0.80
CA ASN A 990 34.21 -11.60 1.50
C ASN A 990 33.39 -10.31 1.77
N GLN A 991 32.18 -10.24 1.22
CA GLN A 991 31.27 -9.09 1.26
C GLN A 991 29.84 -9.56 0.93
N PRO A 992 28.79 -8.75 1.21
CA PRO A 992 27.46 -9.00 0.66
C PRO A 992 27.51 -9.18 -0.86
N THR A 993 26.87 -10.22 -1.37
CA THR A 993 26.99 -10.63 -2.78
C THR A 993 25.66 -11.10 -3.35
N GLU A 994 25.34 -10.61 -4.54
CA GLU A 994 24.33 -11.17 -5.44
C GLU A 994 24.99 -12.19 -6.38
N MET A 995 24.47 -13.42 -6.42
CA MET A 995 24.93 -14.48 -7.32
C MET A 995 23.81 -14.86 -8.30
N LYS A 996 24.08 -14.87 -9.60
CA LYS A 996 23.11 -15.35 -10.62
C LYS A 996 23.68 -16.54 -11.38
N ILE A 997 23.07 -17.71 -11.21
CA ILE A 997 23.50 -18.98 -11.79
C ILE A 997 22.52 -19.36 -12.92
N ARG A 998 22.98 -19.25 -14.17
CA ARG A 998 22.14 -19.40 -15.38
C ARG A 998 21.63 -20.84 -15.64
N ARG A 999 22.10 -21.81 -14.86
CA ARG A 999 21.72 -23.23 -14.88
C ARG A 999 21.87 -23.81 -13.47
N LYS A 1000 21.63 -25.12 -13.33
CA LYS A 1000 21.57 -25.81 -12.04
C LYS A 1000 22.66 -25.42 -11.03
N MET A 1001 22.25 -25.43 -9.77
CA MET A 1001 23.13 -25.41 -8.60
C MET A 1001 23.14 -26.78 -7.94
N TYR A 1002 24.34 -27.31 -7.66
CA TYR A 1002 24.52 -28.53 -6.87
C TYR A 1002 25.56 -28.28 -5.77
N ILE A 1003 25.11 -28.33 -4.52
CA ILE A 1003 25.96 -28.35 -3.33
C ILE A 1003 26.06 -29.82 -2.87
N GLY A 1004 27.27 -30.39 -2.93
CA GLY A 1004 27.52 -31.76 -2.48
C GLY A 1004 27.46 -31.94 -0.97
N GLU A 1005 27.63 -33.18 -0.50
CA GLU A 1005 27.55 -33.52 0.94
C GLU A 1005 28.50 -32.70 1.82
N THR A 1006 28.11 -32.49 3.08
CA THR A 1006 28.93 -31.89 4.16
C THR A 1006 29.67 -30.61 3.77
N ASN A 1007 29.04 -29.83 2.89
CA ASN A 1007 29.55 -28.54 2.44
C ASN A 1007 29.30 -27.43 3.46
N THR A 1008 30.05 -26.33 3.35
CA THR A 1008 29.81 -25.12 4.16
C THR A 1008 29.76 -23.90 3.24
N VAL A 1009 28.60 -23.26 3.14
CA VAL A 1009 28.38 -22.10 2.26
C VAL A 1009 28.07 -20.87 3.13
N ASN A 1010 28.87 -19.81 2.94
CA ASN A 1010 28.85 -18.56 3.68
C ASN A 1010 29.01 -18.73 5.22
N PRO A 1011 30.11 -19.36 5.69
CA PRO A 1011 30.35 -19.55 7.13
C PRO A 1011 30.46 -18.23 7.92
N ASP A 1012 30.82 -17.14 7.25
CA ASP A 1012 31.00 -15.81 7.86
C ASP A 1012 29.70 -15.01 7.98
N GLY A 1013 28.56 -15.55 7.52
CA GLY A 1013 27.22 -15.00 7.78
C GLY A 1013 26.87 -13.71 7.04
N HIS A 1014 27.57 -13.38 5.94
CA HIS A 1014 27.25 -12.21 5.12
C HIS A 1014 25.83 -12.28 4.52
N THR A 1015 25.24 -11.15 4.16
CA THR A 1015 23.94 -11.11 3.46
C THR A 1015 24.14 -11.48 1.99
N ILE A 1016 23.79 -12.73 1.61
CA ILE A 1016 23.99 -13.30 0.27
C ILE A 1016 22.64 -13.66 -0.34
N VAL A 1017 22.45 -13.33 -1.63
CA VAL A 1017 21.27 -13.72 -2.43
C VAL A 1017 21.73 -14.52 -3.64
N ILE A 1018 21.16 -15.71 -3.83
CA ILE A 1018 21.49 -16.64 -4.93
C ILE A 1018 20.25 -16.84 -5.80
N PHE A 1019 20.29 -16.32 -7.03
CA PHE A 1019 19.30 -16.60 -8.08
C PHE A 1019 19.79 -17.76 -8.94
N VAL A 1020 19.01 -18.83 -9.04
CA VAL A 1020 19.22 -19.96 -9.96
C VAL A 1020 18.13 -19.90 -11.04
N SER A 1021 18.38 -20.45 -12.24
CA SER A 1021 17.48 -20.37 -13.41
C SER A 1021 17.01 -21.73 -13.93
N ASP A 1022 17.12 -22.75 -13.07
CA ASP A 1022 17.21 -24.20 -13.33
C ASP A 1022 17.31 -24.84 -11.92
N ASN A 1023 17.14 -26.14 -11.74
CA ASN A 1023 16.97 -26.73 -10.39
C ASN A 1023 18.17 -26.44 -9.44
N ALA A 1024 17.87 -26.13 -8.19
CA ALA A 1024 18.83 -26.04 -7.09
C ALA A 1024 18.80 -27.31 -6.23
N SER A 1025 19.96 -27.76 -5.75
CA SER A 1025 20.07 -29.00 -4.97
C SER A 1025 21.17 -28.94 -3.90
N VAL A 1026 20.87 -29.45 -2.69
CA VAL A 1026 21.79 -29.44 -1.53
C VAL A 1026 21.87 -30.83 -0.88
N GLY A 1027 23.07 -31.39 -0.79
CA GLY A 1027 23.32 -32.73 -0.27
C GLY A 1027 23.59 -32.82 1.25
N GLN A 1028 23.37 -34.01 1.79
CA GLN A 1028 23.40 -34.37 3.22
C GLN A 1028 24.50 -33.74 4.08
N GLY A 1029 24.13 -33.30 5.28
CA GLY A 1029 25.07 -32.81 6.30
C GLY A 1029 25.71 -31.44 6.01
N SER A 1030 25.24 -30.74 4.98
CA SER A 1030 25.75 -29.41 4.62
C SER A 1030 25.20 -28.30 5.52
N ASN A 1031 25.91 -27.18 5.61
CA ASN A 1031 25.45 -25.95 6.25
C ASN A 1031 25.48 -24.81 5.22
N VAL A 1032 24.33 -24.21 4.94
CA VAL A 1032 24.14 -23.17 3.91
C VAL A 1032 23.49 -21.95 4.53
N ILE A 1033 24.18 -20.80 4.49
CA ILE A 1033 23.68 -19.52 5.01
C ILE A 1033 23.48 -18.54 3.84
N ALA A 1034 22.33 -18.59 3.18
CA ALA A 1034 22.02 -17.74 2.02
C ALA A 1034 20.51 -17.64 1.77
N ASN A 1035 20.08 -16.55 1.14
CA ASN A 1035 18.75 -16.47 0.53
C ASN A 1035 18.83 -17.09 -0.87
N ILE A 1036 17.90 -17.98 -1.23
CA ILE A 1036 17.93 -18.70 -2.51
C ILE A 1036 16.58 -18.55 -3.22
N TYR A 1037 16.65 -18.10 -4.48
CA TYR A 1037 15.53 -18.10 -5.43
C TYR A 1037 15.86 -19.10 -6.55
N ALA A 1038 15.07 -20.15 -6.68
CA ALA A 1038 15.25 -21.20 -7.69
C ALA A 1038 13.87 -21.57 -8.24
N PRO A 1039 13.39 -20.90 -9.30
CA PRO A 1039 12.00 -20.98 -9.72
C PRO A 1039 11.64 -22.34 -10.33
N GLU A 1040 12.62 -23.07 -10.86
CA GLU A 1040 12.47 -24.44 -11.37
C GLU A 1040 12.97 -25.46 -10.32
N GLY A 1041 12.63 -25.27 -9.04
CA GLY A 1041 12.76 -26.28 -8.00
C GLY A 1041 13.98 -26.16 -7.06
N LEU A 1042 13.77 -26.45 -5.77
CA LEU A 1042 14.80 -26.59 -4.73
C LEU A 1042 14.67 -27.94 -3.99
N ASP A 1043 15.63 -28.84 -4.23
CA ASP A 1043 15.71 -30.16 -3.59
C ASP A 1043 16.75 -30.17 -2.44
N VAL A 1044 16.35 -30.49 -1.21
CA VAL A 1044 17.26 -30.54 -0.05
C VAL A 1044 17.30 -31.93 0.60
N ASN A 1045 18.49 -32.54 0.55
CA ASN A 1045 18.86 -33.78 1.27
C ASN A 1045 18.20 -35.09 0.81
N ASP A 1046 17.67 -35.15 -0.43
CA ASP A 1046 17.11 -36.36 -1.06
C ASP A 1046 17.91 -37.65 -0.75
N SER A 1047 17.27 -38.56 0.00
CA SER A 1047 17.61 -39.94 0.33
C SER A 1047 18.43 -40.25 1.60
N GLY A 1048 17.79 -40.11 2.77
CA GLY A 1048 17.88 -41.12 3.83
C GLY A 1048 19.14 -41.10 4.71
N SER A 1049 19.80 -39.96 4.80
CA SER A 1049 21.00 -39.77 5.63
C SER A 1049 20.68 -39.61 7.11
N SER A 1050 21.61 -40.00 8.00
CA SER A 1050 21.58 -39.61 9.43
C SER A 1050 22.35 -38.32 9.73
N LEU A 1051 22.68 -37.52 8.70
CA LEU A 1051 23.40 -36.26 8.84
C LEU A 1051 22.45 -35.08 8.63
N THR A 1052 22.26 -34.29 9.69
CA THR A 1052 21.44 -33.07 9.66
C THR A 1052 22.00 -32.05 8.68
N THR A 1053 21.19 -31.66 7.70
CA THR A 1053 21.50 -30.53 6.79
C THR A 1053 20.90 -29.26 7.36
N TYR A 1054 21.64 -28.15 7.36
CA TYR A 1054 21.21 -26.87 7.90
C TYR A 1054 21.05 -25.83 6.78
N MET A 1055 19.84 -25.28 6.66
CA MET A 1055 19.48 -24.26 5.66
C MET A 1055 19.09 -22.98 6.41
N THR A 1056 19.84 -21.89 6.25
CA THR A 1056 19.70 -20.66 7.04
C THR A 1056 19.47 -19.44 6.15
N GLY A 1057 18.23 -18.94 6.05
CA GLY A 1057 17.86 -17.85 5.15
C GLY A 1057 16.39 -17.87 4.70
N MET A 1058 16.12 -17.26 3.55
CA MET A 1058 14.82 -17.22 2.86
C MET A 1058 14.87 -18.05 1.57
N PHE A 1059 13.84 -18.84 1.28
CA PHE A 1059 13.85 -19.84 0.20
C PHE A 1059 12.58 -19.75 -0.64
N ILE A 1060 12.73 -19.61 -1.97
CA ILE A 1060 11.62 -19.36 -2.90
C ILE A 1060 11.76 -20.21 -4.18
N SER A 1061 10.67 -20.86 -4.58
CA SER A 1061 10.48 -21.60 -5.83
C SER A 1061 9.12 -21.27 -6.47
N ASN A 1062 8.96 -21.57 -7.75
CA ASN A 1062 7.68 -21.45 -8.50
C ASN A 1062 7.16 -22.84 -8.91
N ASP A 1063 8.07 -23.75 -9.27
CA ASP A 1063 7.96 -25.22 -9.23
C ASP A 1063 8.00 -25.66 -7.74
N ARG A 1064 8.60 -26.81 -7.41
CA ARG A 1064 8.57 -27.41 -6.08
C ARG A 1064 9.60 -26.88 -5.06
N ILE A 1065 9.34 -27.17 -3.79
CA ILE A 1065 10.37 -27.32 -2.75
C ILE A 1065 10.17 -28.69 -2.09
N SER A 1066 11.22 -29.53 -2.07
CA SER A 1066 11.17 -30.88 -1.48
C SER A 1066 12.33 -31.10 -0.49
N SER A 1067 12.06 -31.71 0.68
CA SER A 1067 13.11 -32.04 1.65
C SER A 1067 12.90 -33.30 2.50
N ASP A 1068 13.98 -34.06 2.61
CA ASP A 1068 14.13 -35.28 3.43
C ASP A 1068 14.08 -34.97 4.95
N HIS A 1069 13.70 -35.96 5.76
CA HIS A 1069 13.45 -35.81 7.20
C HIS A 1069 14.52 -35.04 7.99
N ASN A 1070 15.81 -35.27 7.69
CA ASN A 1070 16.94 -34.74 8.47
C ASN A 1070 17.45 -33.38 7.93
N VAL A 1071 16.53 -32.42 7.74
CA VAL A 1071 16.84 -31.03 7.38
C VAL A 1071 16.30 -30.09 8.45
N VAL A 1072 17.15 -29.16 8.90
CA VAL A 1072 16.81 -28.10 9.86
C VAL A 1072 16.85 -26.76 9.13
N TRP A 1073 15.72 -26.06 9.19
CA TRP A 1073 15.50 -24.75 8.56
C TRP A 1073 15.58 -23.65 9.62
N ASN A 1074 16.48 -22.70 9.41
CA ASN A 1074 16.84 -21.64 10.37
C ASN A 1074 16.58 -20.24 9.78
N TRP A 1075 16.24 -19.30 10.66
CA TRP A 1075 16.21 -17.87 10.34
C TRP A 1075 17.63 -17.26 10.32
N ASN A 1076 17.85 -16.27 9.45
CA ASN A 1076 19.08 -15.46 9.43
C ASN A 1076 18.80 -14.07 10.01
N LEU A 1077 19.52 -13.68 11.06
CA LEU A 1077 19.37 -12.37 11.73
C LEU A 1077 19.90 -11.19 10.89
N ASN A 1078 20.73 -11.43 9.86
CA ASN A 1078 21.38 -10.37 9.06
C ASN A 1078 20.52 -9.86 7.87
N CYS A 1079 19.21 -9.72 8.10
CA CYS A 1079 18.22 -9.31 7.09
C CYS A 1079 17.94 -7.80 7.11
N SER A 1080 18.81 -7.02 6.45
CA SER A 1080 18.57 -5.58 6.21
C SER A 1080 18.98 -5.15 4.79
N TYR A 1081 18.45 -5.86 3.78
CA TYR A 1081 18.60 -5.44 2.38
C TYR A 1081 17.44 -5.93 1.48
N LEU A 1082 16.27 -5.28 1.61
CA LEU A 1082 15.40 -5.11 0.45
C LEU A 1082 16.02 -4.00 -0.42
N PRO A 1083 16.09 -4.15 -1.76
CA PRO A 1083 16.68 -3.12 -2.61
C PRO A 1083 15.82 -1.86 -2.63
N ASP A 1084 16.34 -0.74 -2.11
CA ASP A 1084 15.67 0.55 -2.14
C ASP A 1084 15.67 1.15 -3.55
N THR A 1085 14.64 0.79 -4.31
CA THR A 1085 13.78 1.81 -4.91
C THR A 1085 12.34 1.34 -4.77
N GLN A 1086 11.49 2.09 -4.06
CA GLN A 1086 10.04 1.95 -4.21
C GLN A 1086 9.63 2.11 -5.69
N PRO A 1087 8.90 1.15 -6.30
CA PRO A 1087 7.88 1.54 -7.27
C PRO A 1087 6.83 2.39 -6.52
N PRO A 1088 6.28 3.46 -7.12
CA PRO A 1088 5.30 4.29 -6.43
C PRO A 1088 4.07 3.46 -6.06
N ILE A 1089 3.58 3.63 -4.83
CA ILE A 1089 2.28 3.09 -4.42
C ILE A 1089 1.22 3.73 -5.32
N ILE A 1090 0.65 2.93 -6.21
CA ILE A 1090 -0.60 3.23 -6.91
C ILE A 1090 -1.63 2.26 -6.37
N ASP A 1091 -2.51 2.80 -5.54
CA ASP A 1091 -3.66 2.11 -4.97
C ASP A 1091 -4.59 1.64 -6.11
N TYR A 1092 -4.91 0.34 -6.10
CA TYR A 1092 -5.86 -0.29 -7.02
C TYR A 1092 -7.10 -0.78 -6.24
N SER A 1093 -7.86 0.16 -5.70
CA SER A 1093 -9.25 -0.10 -5.35
C SER A 1093 -10.05 -0.38 -6.63
N GLU A 1094 -10.45 -1.63 -6.86
CA GLU A 1094 -11.38 -1.96 -7.95
C GLU A 1094 -12.72 -1.25 -7.80
N GLN A 1095 -13.41 -1.01 -8.92
CA GLN A 1095 -14.79 -1.45 -9.12
C GLN A 1095 -15.11 -1.56 -10.62
N ILE A 1096 -16.12 -2.37 -10.94
CA ILE A 1096 -16.35 -3.01 -12.24
C ILE A 1096 -17.55 -2.38 -12.98
N ASP A 1097 -17.52 -2.28 -14.31
CA ASP A 1097 -18.43 -2.99 -15.24
C ASP A 1097 -18.35 -2.47 -16.70
N VAL A 1098 -18.57 -3.36 -17.68
CA VAL A 1098 -19.53 -3.26 -18.80
C VAL A 1098 -19.23 -4.38 -19.84
N ASN A 1099 -19.87 -5.53 -19.64
CA ASN A 1099 -20.38 -6.46 -20.66
C ASN A 1099 -19.48 -6.96 -21.84
N THR A 1100 -18.87 -8.15 -21.68
CA THR A 1100 -18.86 -9.35 -22.60
C THR A 1100 -18.53 -9.23 -24.11
N PRO A 1101 -18.00 -10.30 -24.79
CA PRO A 1101 -17.86 -11.71 -24.35
C PRO A 1101 -16.43 -12.28 -24.44
N GLU A 1102 -16.30 -13.57 -24.10
CA GLU A 1102 -15.05 -14.34 -24.09
C GLU A 1102 -14.29 -14.40 -25.43
N SER A 1103 -12.99 -14.12 -25.39
CA SER A 1103 -11.98 -14.83 -26.19
C SER A 1103 -10.61 -14.66 -25.53
N SER A 1104 -9.92 -15.76 -25.23
CA SER A 1104 -8.67 -15.74 -24.44
C SER A 1104 -7.47 -15.16 -25.18
N ILE A 1105 -6.78 -14.22 -24.52
CA ILE A 1105 -5.32 -14.17 -24.33
C ILE A 1105 -5.10 -13.51 -22.96
N THR A 1106 -4.63 -14.29 -21.99
CA THR A 1106 -4.22 -13.84 -20.65
C THR A 1106 -2.73 -14.10 -20.52
N ASP A 1107 -1.91 -13.15 -20.95
CA ASP A 1107 -0.46 -13.15 -20.71
C ASP A 1107 0.07 -11.71 -20.75
N LYS A 1108 0.93 -11.36 -19.79
CA LYS A 1108 1.51 -10.01 -19.65
C LYS A 1108 2.89 -9.86 -20.30
N ASP A 1109 3.55 -10.99 -20.58
CA ASP A 1109 4.97 -11.06 -20.98
C ASP A 1109 5.20 -11.16 -22.49
N ASP A 1110 4.12 -11.16 -23.26
CA ASP A 1110 4.11 -11.34 -24.72
C ASP A 1110 4.68 -10.12 -25.50
N PHE A 1111 4.86 -8.97 -24.81
CA PHE A 1111 5.31 -7.71 -25.39
C PHE A 1111 6.04 -6.81 -24.37
N ASN A 1112 7.33 -6.59 -24.58
CA ASN A 1112 8.19 -5.76 -23.72
C ASN A 1112 8.97 -4.68 -24.48
N VAL A 1113 9.36 -3.62 -23.76
CA VAL A 1113 9.91 -2.40 -24.36
C VAL A 1113 10.96 -1.82 -23.43
N TYR A 1114 12.17 -1.57 -23.95
CA TYR A 1114 13.35 -1.21 -23.15
C TYR A 1114 14.12 -0.04 -23.78
N PRO A 1115 14.64 0.92 -22.98
CA PRO A 1115 15.52 1.98 -23.47
C PRO A 1115 16.79 1.39 -24.09
N ASN A 1116 17.11 1.78 -25.33
CA ASN A 1116 18.38 1.43 -25.94
C ASN A 1116 19.45 2.44 -25.49
N PRO A 1117 20.67 2.02 -25.09
CA PRO A 1117 21.73 2.94 -24.67
C PRO A 1117 22.25 3.88 -25.77
N THR A 1118 21.79 3.72 -27.02
CA THR A 1118 22.04 4.64 -28.12
C THR A 1118 20.91 5.66 -28.23
N ALA A 1119 21.21 6.94 -27.98
CA ALA A 1119 20.22 8.02 -28.00
C ALA A 1119 19.35 8.05 -29.28
N GLY A 1120 18.03 8.05 -29.09
CA GLY A 1120 17.04 8.04 -30.19
C GLY A 1120 16.73 6.65 -30.77
N LEU A 1121 17.14 5.58 -30.10
CA LEU A 1121 16.69 4.20 -30.37
C LEU A 1121 15.87 3.66 -29.18
N LEU A 1122 14.96 2.73 -29.45
CA LEU A 1122 14.23 1.97 -28.44
C LEU A 1122 14.27 0.48 -28.83
N ASN A 1123 14.44 -0.41 -27.86
CA ASN A 1123 14.33 -1.83 -28.08
C ASN A 1123 12.91 -2.29 -27.75
N ILE A 1124 12.34 -3.12 -28.61
CA ILE A 1124 11.00 -3.68 -28.51
C ILE A 1124 11.18 -5.19 -28.64
N ASP A 1125 10.79 -5.93 -27.61
CA ASP A 1125 10.95 -7.38 -27.53
C ASP A 1125 9.55 -8.00 -27.64
N VAL A 1126 9.31 -8.73 -28.72
CA VAL A 1126 8.00 -9.34 -29.02
C VAL A 1126 8.20 -10.85 -29.04
N THR A 1127 7.61 -11.53 -28.08
CA THR A 1127 7.78 -12.97 -27.85
C THR A 1127 6.75 -13.80 -28.64
N SER A 1128 5.57 -13.24 -28.91
CA SER A 1128 4.63 -13.75 -29.92
C SER A 1128 4.84 -13.16 -31.32
N PHE A 1129 4.08 -13.67 -32.30
CA PHE A 1129 4.06 -13.22 -33.70
C PHE A 1129 5.36 -13.34 -34.51
N LEU A 1130 6.38 -14.06 -34.01
CA LEU A 1130 7.71 -14.17 -34.64
C LEU A 1130 7.68 -14.55 -36.14
N ASP A 1131 6.82 -15.49 -36.53
CA ASP A 1131 6.65 -15.98 -37.91
C ASP A 1131 5.72 -15.12 -38.80
N GLU A 1132 5.19 -14.01 -38.28
CA GLU A 1132 4.16 -13.19 -38.94
C GLU A 1132 4.66 -11.81 -39.37
N SER A 1133 3.88 -11.10 -40.21
CA SER A 1133 4.16 -9.71 -40.58
C SER A 1133 3.38 -8.76 -39.70
N MET A 1134 4.08 -7.96 -38.89
CA MET A 1134 3.49 -7.06 -37.90
C MET A 1134 3.66 -5.58 -38.27
N GLU A 1135 2.74 -4.74 -37.83
CA GLU A 1135 2.81 -3.29 -37.95
C GLU A 1135 2.86 -2.67 -36.54
N ILE A 1136 3.94 -1.93 -36.28
CA ILE A 1136 4.19 -1.25 -35.00
C ILE A 1136 3.83 0.22 -35.19
N GLU A 1137 2.96 0.72 -34.33
CA GLU A 1137 2.45 2.09 -34.34
C GLU A 1137 2.66 2.73 -32.98
N MET A 1138 2.86 4.05 -32.95
CA MET A 1138 2.93 4.78 -31.69
C MET A 1138 2.08 6.04 -31.75
N PHE A 1139 1.20 6.15 -30.78
CA PHE A 1139 0.21 7.22 -30.65
C PHE A 1139 0.64 8.22 -29.58
N ASN A 1140 0.36 9.51 -29.76
CA ASN A 1140 0.43 10.50 -28.68
C ASN A 1140 -0.81 10.43 -27.79
N ALA A 1141 -0.84 11.23 -26.72
CA ALA A 1141 -1.99 11.33 -25.81
C ALA A 1141 -3.30 11.85 -26.44
N LEU A 1142 -3.28 12.31 -27.70
CA LEU A 1142 -4.47 12.69 -28.49
C LEU A 1142 -4.95 11.57 -29.44
N GLY A 1143 -4.28 10.41 -29.44
CA GLY A 1143 -4.59 9.30 -30.34
C GLY A 1143 -4.04 9.45 -31.76
N GLU A 1144 -3.13 10.40 -32.01
CA GLU A 1144 -2.51 10.60 -33.32
C GLU A 1144 -1.24 9.74 -33.47
N ILE A 1145 -1.10 9.05 -34.61
CA ILE A 1145 0.10 8.24 -34.91
C ILE A 1145 1.29 9.18 -35.17
N VAL A 1146 2.22 9.24 -34.22
CA VAL A 1146 3.46 10.04 -34.30
C VAL A 1146 4.65 9.25 -34.86
N TRP A 1147 4.60 7.92 -34.83
CA TRP A 1147 5.62 7.04 -35.40
C TRP A 1147 5.01 5.70 -35.83
N ARG A 1148 5.56 5.07 -36.87
CA ARG A 1148 5.12 3.78 -37.40
C ARG A 1148 6.28 3.05 -38.07
N GLN A 1149 6.37 1.73 -37.88
CA GLN A 1149 7.26 0.83 -38.61
C GLN A 1149 6.57 -0.51 -38.90
N LYS A 1150 6.59 -0.96 -40.15
CA LYS A 1150 6.17 -2.31 -40.52
C LYS A 1150 7.37 -3.26 -40.52
N VAL A 1151 7.16 -4.50 -40.05
CA VAL A 1151 8.17 -5.56 -39.97
C VAL A 1151 7.58 -6.81 -40.60
N ASP A 1152 8.09 -7.21 -41.76
CA ASP A 1152 7.49 -8.27 -42.57
C ASP A 1152 7.78 -9.71 -42.08
N ARG A 1153 8.73 -9.87 -41.13
CA ARG A 1153 8.99 -11.07 -40.31
C ARG A 1153 10.14 -10.84 -39.32
N LEU A 1154 10.25 -11.69 -38.29
CA LEU A 1154 11.35 -11.68 -37.33
C LEU A 1154 12.22 -12.94 -37.44
N GLU A 1155 13.53 -12.77 -37.36
CA GLU A 1155 14.49 -13.86 -37.07
C GLU A 1155 14.88 -13.90 -35.57
N THR A 1156 14.46 -12.89 -34.80
CA THR A 1156 14.73 -12.68 -33.37
C THR A 1156 13.58 -11.90 -32.73
N THR A 1157 13.25 -12.16 -31.45
CA THR A 1157 12.22 -11.44 -30.68
C THR A 1157 12.44 -9.91 -30.63
N LEU A 1158 13.72 -9.50 -30.65
CA LEU A 1158 14.14 -8.12 -30.44
C LEU A 1158 14.16 -7.28 -31.73
N ILE A 1159 13.52 -6.11 -31.66
CA ILE A 1159 13.42 -5.08 -32.70
C ILE A 1159 14.01 -3.78 -32.16
N THR A 1160 14.98 -3.17 -32.85
CA THR A 1160 15.45 -1.82 -32.51
C THR A 1160 14.78 -0.77 -33.37
N ALA A 1161 13.77 -0.10 -32.81
CA ALA A 1161 13.07 1.03 -33.42
C ALA A 1161 13.92 2.30 -33.36
N LYS A 1162 13.97 3.05 -34.47
CA LYS A 1162 14.62 4.37 -34.51
C LYS A 1162 13.59 5.50 -34.43
N MET A 1163 13.65 6.25 -33.33
CA MET A 1163 12.70 7.31 -33.00
C MET A 1163 13.38 8.67 -32.89
N THR A 1164 13.40 9.37 -34.01
CA THR A 1164 13.93 10.74 -34.13
C THR A 1164 12.81 11.78 -34.06
N ASN A 1165 13.08 12.91 -33.40
CA ASN A 1165 12.24 14.11 -33.34
C ASN A 1165 10.94 14.04 -32.51
N LEU A 1166 10.81 13.04 -31.63
CA LEU A 1166 9.76 13.04 -30.61
C LEU A 1166 10.05 14.08 -29.51
N ALA A 1167 8.99 14.60 -28.89
CA ALA A 1167 9.06 15.43 -27.71
C ALA A 1167 9.00 14.57 -26.43
N ASP A 1168 9.30 15.17 -25.29
CA ASP A 1168 9.12 14.51 -24.00
C ASP A 1168 7.62 14.43 -23.67
N GLY A 1169 7.15 13.28 -23.18
CA GLY A 1169 5.72 13.04 -22.96
C GLY A 1169 5.30 11.57 -22.94
N VAL A 1170 3.98 11.36 -22.81
CA VAL A 1170 3.34 10.03 -22.79
C VAL A 1170 2.92 9.63 -24.20
N TYR A 1171 3.24 8.39 -24.56
CA TYR A 1171 2.88 7.77 -25.82
C TYR A 1171 2.34 6.34 -25.58
N PHE A 1172 1.55 5.82 -26.52
CA PHE A 1172 1.08 4.44 -26.52
C PHE A 1172 1.69 3.70 -27.70
N LEU A 1173 2.50 2.67 -27.45
CA LEU A 1173 3.11 1.83 -28.48
C LEU A 1173 2.24 0.59 -28.69
N GLN A 1174 1.84 0.32 -29.92
CA GLN A 1174 0.97 -0.80 -30.33
C GLN A 1174 1.68 -1.67 -31.36
N VAL A 1175 1.55 -3.00 -31.23
CA VAL A 1175 1.94 -3.98 -32.24
C VAL A 1175 0.68 -4.67 -32.73
N THR A 1176 0.43 -4.65 -34.04
CA THR A 1176 -0.67 -5.35 -34.69
C THR A 1176 -0.13 -6.47 -35.58
N SER A 1177 -0.57 -7.72 -35.37
CA SER A 1177 -0.32 -8.84 -36.28
C SER A 1177 -1.59 -9.68 -36.47
N ASN A 1178 -1.91 -10.02 -37.72
CA ASN A 1178 -3.07 -10.84 -38.11
C ASN A 1178 -4.41 -10.50 -37.41
N GLY A 1179 -4.61 -9.22 -37.07
CA GLY A 1179 -5.82 -8.73 -36.40
C GLY A 1179 -5.77 -8.74 -34.85
N LYS A 1180 -4.79 -9.43 -34.25
CA LYS A 1180 -4.46 -9.28 -32.83
C LYS A 1180 -3.67 -7.99 -32.60
N ARG A 1181 -3.81 -7.40 -31.41
CA ARG A 1181 -3.20 -6.12 -31.01
C ARG A 1181 -2.68 -6.19 -29.58
N LEU A 1182 -1.38 -5.95 -29.39
CA LEU A 1182 -0.77 -5.70 -28.08
C LEU A 1182 -0.44 -4.21 -27.97
N SER A 1183 -0.64 -3.61 -26.80
CA SER A 1183 -0.43 -2.16 -26.59
C SER A 1183 0.19 -1.90 -25.22
N LYS A 1184 1.18 -1.00 -25.15
CA LYS A 1184 1.89 -0.65 -23.91
C LYS A 1184 2.15 0.86 -23.86
N GLN A 1185 1.83 1.49 -22.74
CA GLN A 1185 2.15 2.90 -22.51
C GLN A 1185 3.67 3.04 -22.31
N ILE A 1186 4.27 4.06 -22.92
CA ILE A 1186 5.67 4.43 -22.72
C ILE A 1186 5.79 5.93 -22.46
N ILE A 1187 6.70 6.30 -21.56
CA ILE A 1187 7.00 7.69 -21.24
C ILE A 1187 8.39 8.01 -21.79
N LEU A 1188 8.50 9.05 -22.61
CA LEU A 1188 9.77 9.53 -23.12
C LEU A 1188 10.18 10.79 -22.37
N SER A 1189 11.40 10.77 -21.83
CA SER A 1189 12.13 11.94 -21.33
C SER A 1189 13.53 11.90 -21.91
N ARG A 1190 14.04 13.07 -22.29
CA ARG A 1190 15.46 13.31 -22.61
C ARG A 1190 16.32 13.46 -21.35
#